data_AF-A0A9D5RVG4-F1
#
_entry.id   AF-A0A9D5RVG4-F1
#
_cell.length_a   1.000
_cell.length_b   1.000
_cell.length_c   1.000
_cell.angle_alpha   90.00
_cell.angle_beta   90.00
_cell.angle_gamma   90.00
#
_symmetry.space_group_name_H-M   'P 1'
#
loop_
_entity.id
_entity.type
_entity.pdbx_description
1 polymer ?
#
loop_
_entity_poly.entity_id
_entity_poly.type
_entity_poly.pdbx_seq_one_letter_code
_entity_poly.pdbx_strand_id
1 'polypeptide(L)'
;METKKKNQWSLDRAFSIDEKNETRLYNLLSCIRNVKTGLCDEDEAMENASKLGAITERGRKGYEKSTATLLKSIGLITDDMYCTTDIADAFLDHEISYKELILLQMIKKEYKYDDDSEIIHPFIISIEVLLGLIERDPNYAWIDAYDYLEILTEIKKHNEIQDAVDKVYNAHHNFNRTYNYEKNHDFDMWQKAFVITGVFKEISVENPPSLNSCFTLDIEEIEFAKWLTTLNLDCIDEYIKTKNEREEILKKFGSKKNGLLKHIPRIKRKEEIKLTGIATDTEKILELFLFEGKSYRMIDIDILGSEADSKGFFSNLVIKSLGVSDNENKGVWKKFRHYKNIVKLALQDESDFKYYSILFNHDEFESVKHYLRPQTNRMIGGSNTIYYGIPGCGKSYNVSKLLSGVSSKNIFRTTFYLDYSNADFVGQLVPKTDFNGKVTYEPNFGPFTKALKRAYETSEMVYLVIEEINRGNAAAIFGDIFQLLDRLDSKKISNSSNLNLKPGDSEYPITNNFIEDYLNIEPGNIIIPSNLTILATMNTSDQNVFPLDTAFKRRWNMEKVISNWKDCDIADLCVPFTDITWKNFAQTINVRMMSANETGDIIITEDKKMGAYFATEDMLVEKSDRYNIENKDKLIRFVTNVVDYLFNDVTKFSHDTLFKEKLTFDGIYESAIEYELSEPCVDFFLEVFKDRIKPDVIDEPVNTEVEQPDNNEQSDSNN
;
A
#
# COMPACT_ATOMS: atom_id res chain seq x y z
N MET A 1 -8.89 58.46 -20.87
CA MET A 1 -8.67 58.43 -19.42
C MET A 1 -9.43 57.21 -18.90
N GLU A 2 -8.81 56.04 -19.02
CA GLU A 2 -9.38 54.81 -18.48
C GLU A 2 -9.21 54.83 -16.97
N THR A 3 -10.31 54.67 -16.26
CA THR A 3 -10.33 54.39 -14.84
C THR A 3 -9.55 53.11 -14.59
N LYS A 4 -8.27 53.22 -14.18
CA LYS A 4 -7.54 52.11 -13.57
C LYS A 4 -8.46 51.44 -12.55
N LYS A 5 -8.78 50.16 -12.73
CA LYS A 5 -9.39 49.36 -11.66
C LYS A 5 -8.51 49.58 -10.41
N LYS A 6 -9.15 50.02 -9.31
CA LYS A 6 -8.46 50.45 -8.08
C LYS A 6 -7.71 49.32 -7.34
N ASN A 7 -7.88 48.08 -7.79
CA ASN A 7 -7.67 46.85 -7.03
C ASN A 7 -6.84 45.86 -7.85
N GLN A 8 -5.53 46.11 -8.03
CA GLN A 8 -4.62 45.16 -8.69
C GLN A 8 -3.49 44.81 -7.72
N TRP A 9 -3.15 43.52 -7.62
CA TRP A 9 -1.95 43.07 -6.90
C TRP A 9 -0.70 43.52 -7.67
N SER A 10 -0.22 44.72 -7.41
CA SER A 10 0.93 45.28 -8.12
C SER A 10 2.25 44.72 -7.57
N LEU A 11 3.08 44.13 -8.43
CA LEU A 11 4.51 43.97 -8.18
C LEU A 11 5.24 45.25 -8.59
N ASP A 12 6.15 45.75 -7.75
CA ASP A 12 6.85 47.00 -8.06
C ASP A 12 7.79 46.85 -9.26
N ARG A 13 7.59 47.72 -10.25
CA ARG A 13 8.22 47.70 -11.59
C ARG A 13 9.73 47.92 -11.57
N ALA A 14 10.30 48.37 -10.46
CA ALA A 14 11.72 48.66 -10.32
C ALA A 14 12.62 47.40 -10.31
N PHE A 15 12.06 46.22 -10.04
CA PHE A 15 12.78 44.95 -10.05
C PHE A 15 11.98 43.90 -10.82
N SER A 16 12.32 43.70 -12.09
CA SER A 16 11.78 42.60 -12.88
C SER A 16 12.41 41.30 -12.38
N ILE A 17 11.59 40.43 -11.81
CA ILE A 17 11.97 39.07 -11.40
C ILE A 17 12.10 38.25 -12.70
N ASP A 18 13.24 38.39 -13.37
CA ASP A 18 13.62 37.69 -14.60
C ASP A 18 14.98 37.02 -14.30
N GLU A 19 15.23 35.81 -14.79
CA GLU A 19 16.52 35.13 -14.64
C GLU A 19 17.69 36.00 -15.10
N LYS A 20 17.46 36.84 -16.13
CA LYS A 20 18.46 37.81 -16.61
C LYS A 20 18.85 38.87 -15.57
N ASN A 21 18.07 39.05 -14.51
CA ASN A 21 18.32 39.99 -13.42
C ASN A 21 18.95 39.34 -12.19
N GLU A 22 19.21 38.03 -12.18
CA GLU A 22 19.93 37.35 -11.10
C GLU A 22 21.32 37.99 -10.88
N THR A 23 22.13 38.05 -11.94
CA THR A 23 23.46 38.67 -11.89
C THR A 23 23.39 40.14 -11.47
N ARG A 24 22.35 40.84 -11.91
CA ARG A 24 22.14 42.26 -11.59
C ARG A 24 21.86 42.46 -10.10
N LEU A 25 21.00 41.63 -9.52
CA LEU A 25 20.69 41.63 -8.09
C LEU A 25 21.91 41.25 -7.27
N TYR A 26 22.61 40.19 -7.67
CA TYR A 26 23.82 39.71 -7.02
C TYR A 26 24.89 40.81 -6.95
N ASN A 27 25.17 41.47 -8.08
CA ASN A 27 26.14 42.57 -8.14
C ASN A 27 25.73 43.74 -7.23
N LEU A 28 24.45 44.11 -7.22
CA LEU A 28 23.95 45.19 -6.36
C LEU A 28 24.09 44.84 -4.88
N LEU A 29 23.62 43.66 -4.46
CA LEU A 29 23.69 43.21 -3.07
C LEU A 29 25.14 43.02 -2.61
N SER A 30 26.04 42.56 -3.50
CA SER A 30 27.46 42.42 -3.21
C SER A 30 28.11 43.78 -2.92
N CYS A 31 27.81 44.80 -3.72
CA CYS A 31 28.26 46.17 -3.45
C CYS A 31 27.72 46.72 -2.13
N ILE A 32 26.45 46.46 -1.82
CA ILE A 32 25.82 46.83 -0.53
C ILE A 32 26.52 46.11 0.63
N ARG A 33 26.80 44.80 0.50
CA ARG A 33 27.50 44.00 1.52
C ARG A 33 28.89 44.54 1.80
N ASN A 34 29.59 45.08 0.79
CA ASN A 34 30.92 45.68 0.98
C ASN A 34 30.88 46.94 1.86
N VAL A 35 29.77 47.70 1.85
CA VAL A 35 29.57 48.81 2.80
C VAL A 35 29.39 48.27 4.21
N LYS A 36 28.51 47.28 4.39
CA LYS A 36 28.28 46.59 5.67
C LYS A 36 29.56 46.02 6.28
N THR A 37 30.48 45.48 5.48
CA THR A 37 31.76 44.92 5.94
C THR A 37 32.90 45.93 6.07
N GLY A 38 32.66 47.20 5.72
CA GLY A 38 33.66 48.27 5.77
C GLY A 38 34.74 48.20 4.69
N LEU A 39 34.49 47.44 3.60
CA LEU A 39 35.40 47.33 2.46
C LEU A 39 35.38 48.57 1.55
N CYS A 40 34.28 49.32 1.53
CA CYS A 40 34.13 50.58 0.79
C CYS A 40 33.08 51.48 1.47
N ASP A 41 33.06 52.77 1.11
CA ASP A 41 31.99 53.69 1.53
C ASP A 41 30.74 53.60 0.61
N GLU A 42 29.66 54.28 1.00
CA GLU A 42 28.38 54.27 0.29
C GLU A 42 28.51 54.78 -1.15
N ASP A 43 29.30 55.83 -1.36
CA ASP A 43 29.50 56.42 -2.67
C ASP A 43 30.27 55.46 -3.57
N GLU A 44 31.38 54.89 -3.09
CA GLU A 44 32.19 53.92 -3.80
C GLU A 44 31.38 52.66 -4.17
N ALA A 45 30.55 52.16 -3.25
CA ALA A 45 29.67 51.02 -3.52
C ALA A 45 28.68 51.29 -4.67
N MET A 46 28.06 52.48 -4.70
CA MET A 46 27.13 52.85 -5.77
C MET A 46 27.85 53.08 -7.11
N GLU A 47 29.10 53.55 -7.10
CA GLU A 47 29.91 53.64 -8.31
C GLU A 47 30.23 52.25 -8.87
N ASN A 48 30.64 51.32 -7.99
CA ASN A 48 30.95 49.95 -8.38
C ASN A 48 29.70 49.22 -8.88
N ALA A 49 28.54 49.40 -8.23
CA ALA A 49 27.27 48.87 -8.71
C ALA A 49 26.91 49.39 -10.12
N SER A 50 27.23 50.65 -10.42
CA SER A 50 27.04 51.22 -11.77
C SER A 50 28.02 50.61 -12.79
N LYS A 51 29.29 50.45 -12.43
CA LYS A 51 30.32 49.81 -13.29
C LYS A 51 29.97 48.35 -13.62
N LEU A 52 29.39 47.63 -12.66
CA LEU A 52 28.93 46.25 -12.82
C LEU A 52 27.57 46.12 -13.55
N GLY A 53 27.00 47.24 -14.02
CA GLY A 53 25.71 47.26 -14.72
C GLY A 53 24.51 46.96 -13.82
N ALA A 54 24.69 46.96 -12.50
CA ALA A 54 23.62 46.69 -11.54
C ALA A 54 22.60 47.84 -11.46
N ILE A 55 23.08 49.07 -11.60
CA ILE A 55 22.27 50.30 -11.69
C ILE A 55 22.80 51.20 -12.81
N THR A 56 21.95 52.08 -13.32
CA THR A 56 22.39 53.14 -14.27
C THR A 56 22.95 54.34 -13.51
N GLU A 57 23.84 55.13 -14.11
CA GLU A 57 24.36 56.37 -13.50
C GLU A 57 23.25 57.37 -13.10
N ARG A 58 22.19 57.51 -13.91
CA ARG A 58 20.99 58.29 -13.55
C ARG A 58 20.20 57.68 -12.38
N GLY A 59 20.33 56.38 -12.18
CA GLY A 59 19.68 55.58 -11.15
C GLY A 59 20.33 55.70 -9.77
N ARG A 60 21.51 56.31 -9.64
CA ARG A 60 22.17 56.53 -8.34
C ARG A 60 21.28 57.30 -7.35
N LYS A 61 20.61 58.36 -7.83
CA LYS A 61 19.58 59.11 -7.05
C LYS A 61 18.20 58.43 -7.03
N GLY A 62 17.97 57.45 -7.90
CA GLY A 62 16.72 56.67 -7.98
C GLY A 62 16.71 55.44 -7.07
N TYR A 63 17.90 54.93 -6.72
CA TYR A 63 18.12 53.83 -5.79
C TYR A 63 17.47 54.14 -4.45
N GLU A 64 17.78 55.29 -3.87
CA GLU A 64 17.26 55.74 -2.56
C GLU A 64 15.73 55.93 -2.53
N LYS A 65 15.09 56.16 -3.69
CA LYS A 65 13.65 56.47 -3.76
C LYS A 65 12.76 55.29 -4.16
N SER A 66 13.27 54.30 -4.89
CA SER A 66 12.46 53.18 -5.42
C SER A 66 13.09 51.80 -5.21
N THR A 67 14.34 51.59 -5.61
CA THR A 67 15.00 50.28 -5.53
C THR A 67 15.28 49.86 -4.08
N ALA A 68 15.81 50.76 -3.25
CA ALA A 68 16.06 50.46 -1.84
C ALA A 68 14.75 50.22 -1.08
N THR A 69 13.71 51.02 -1.34
CA THR A 69 12.36 50.80 -0.79
C THR A 69 11.83 49.40 -1.12
N LEU A 70 12.05 48.94 -2.35
CA LEU A 70 11.66 47.62 -2.81
C LEU A 70 12.49 46.51 -2.15
N LEU A 71 13.82 46.59 -2.18
CA LEU A 71 14.72 45.62 -1.52
C LEU A 71 14.43 45.51 -0.03
N LYS A 72 14.08 46.62 0.64
CA LYS A 72 13.54 46.63 2.00
C LYS A 72 12.21 45.90 2.07
N SER A 73 11.24 46.21 1.21
CA SER A 73 9.92 45.57 1.25
C SER A 73 9.95 44.04 1.07
N ILE A 74 10.99 43.51 0.42
CA ILE A 74 11.22 42.07 0.28
C ILE A 74 12.23 41.53 1.33
N GLY A 75 12.78 42.39 2.19
CA GLY A 75 13.66 41.97 3.28
C GLY A 75 14.98 41.41 2.80
N LEU A 76 15.57 41.99 1.74
CA LEU A 76 16.94 41.71 1.31
C LEU A 76 17.95 42.68 1.95
N ILE A 77 17.50 43.88 2.31
CA ILE A 77 18.29 44.87 3.05
C ILE A 77 17.48 45.38 4.25
N THR A 78 18.19 45.89 5.26
CA THR A 78 17.59 46.42 6.49
C THR A 78 17.07 47.85 6.33
N ASP A 79 16.62 48.50 7.40
CA ASP A 79 16.25 49.93 7.35
C ASP A 79 17.43 50.85 7.03
N ASP A 80 18.65 50.39 7.24
CA ASP A 80 19.84 50.93 6.58
C ASP A 80 19.91 50.41 5.13
N MET A 81 19.84 51.34 4.16
CA MET A 81 19.83 51.03 2.73
C MET A 81 21.12 50.37 2.23
N TYR A 82 22.19 50.43 3.02
CA TYR A 82 23.50 49.88 2.68
C TYR A 82 23.89 48.67 3.54
N CYS A 83 22.91 48.03 4.18
CA CYS A 83 23.13 46.85 5.01
C CYS A 83 22.25 45.68 4.57
N THR A 84 22.89 44.58 4.13
CA THR A 84 22.24 43.32 3.72
C THR A 84 21.69 42.52 4.91
N THR A 85 20.62 41.77 4.65
CA THR A 85 20.02 40.80 5.59
C THR A 85 20.68 39.43 5.48
N ASP A 86 20.44 38.52 6.45
CA ASP A 86 21.04 37.18 6.44
C ASP A 86 20.61 36.35 5.21
N ILE A 87 19.37 36.51 4.73
CA ILE A 87 18.88 35.82 3.52
C ILE A 87 19.55 36.38 2.25
N ALA A 88 19.81 37.69 2.20
CA ALA A 88 20.59 38.26 1.10
C ALA A 88 22.04 37.78 1.15
N ASP A 89 22.64 37.68 2.34
CA ASP A 89 23.98 37.11 2.51
C ASP A 89 24.00 35.61 2.12
N ALA A 90 22.96 34.83 2.47
CA ALA A 90 22.80 33.43 2.04
C ALA A 90 22.81 33.27 0.51
N PHE A 91 22.10 34.16 -0.19
CA PHE A 91 22.10 34.17 -1.65
C PHE A 91 23.47 34.56 -2.23
N LEU A 92 24.13 35.56 -1.66
CA LEU A 92 25.47 35.98 -2.06
C LEU A 92 26.54 34.90 -1.82
N ASP A 93 26.34 34.07 -0.80
CA ASP A 93 27.23 32.95 -0.45
C ASP A 93 26.85 31.65 -1.16
N HIS A 94 25.87 31.69 -2.08
CA HIS A 94 25.35 30.55 -2.84
C HIS A 94 24.76 29.41 -1.98
N GLU A 95 24.34 29.71 -0.75
CA GLU A 95 23.64 28.78 0.14
C GLU A 95 22.18 28.57 -0.28
N ILE A 96 21.60 29.50 -1.04
CA ILE A 96 20.29 29.38 -1.69
C ILE A 96 20.39 29.85 -3.14
N SER A 97 19.64 29.20 -4.02
CA SER A 97 19.54 29.58 -5.43
C SER A 97 18.67 30.82 -5.63
N TYR A 98 18.76 31.46 -6.80
CA TYR A 98 17.87 32.54 -7.18
C TYR A 98 16.39 32.10 -7.19
N LYS A 99 16.09 30.89 -7.68
CA LYS A 99 14.76 30.28 -7.62
C LYS A 99 14.21 30.21 -6.18
N GLU A 100 15.00 29.69 -5.25
CA GLU A 100 14.65 29.61 -3.82
C GLU A 100 14.50 31.00 -3.18
N LEU A 101 15.35 31.95 -3.57
CA LEU A 101 15.26 33.34 -3.12
C LEU A 101 13.94 33.98 -3.56
N ILE A 102 13.57 33.84 -4.83
CA ILE A 102 12.33 34.39 -5.38
C ILE A 102 11.12 33.72 -4.73
N LEU A 103 11.10 32.40 -4.60
CA LEU A 103 10.06 31.68 -3.86
C LEU A 103 9.83 32.29 -2.47
N LEU A 104 10.92 32.47 -1.70
CA LEU A 104 10.86 33.11 -0.38
C LEU A 104 10.29 34.53 -0.43
N GLN A 105 10.54 35.29 -1.50
CA GLN A 105 9.97 36.64 -1.64
C GLN A 105 8.49 36.62 -2.03
N MET A 106 8.09 35.67 -2.86
CA MET A 106 6.72 35.57 -3.36
C MET A 106 5.74 35.18 -2.25
N ILE A 107 6.15 34.27 -1.37
CA ILE A 107 5.35 33.88 -0.19
C ILE A 107 5.13 35.08 0.76
N LYS A 108 6.10 36.02 0.84
CA LYS A 108 6.00 37.22 1.68
C LYS A 108 5.09 38.30 1.11
N LYS A 109 4.73 38.24 -0.18
CA LYS A 109 3.91 39.31 -0.78
C LYS A 109 2.48 39.20 -0.26
N GLU A 110 2.00 40.32 0.26
CA GLU A 110 0.69 40.47 0.85
C GLU A 110 -0.06 41.66 0.24
N TYR A 111 -1.38 41.62 0.37
CA TYR A 111 -2.27 42.67 -0.08
C TYR A 111 -3.45 42.80 0.88
N LYS A 112 -3.82 44.04 1.23
CA LYS A 112 -5.02 44.36 2.00
C LYS A 112 -5.77 45.48 1.29
N TYR A 113 -7.03 45.26 0.96
CA TYR A 113 -7.84 46.22 0.17
C TYR A 113 -8.35 47.38 1.01
N ASP A 114 -8.93 47.05 2.16
CA ASP A 114 -9.58 47.96 3.09
C ASP A 114 -9.58 47.35 4.50
N ASP A 115 -10.03 48.11 5.51
CA ASP A 115 -10.01 47.65 6.91
C ASP A 115 -10.90 46.41 7.16
N ASP A 116 -11.90 46.17 6.30
CA ASP A 116 -12.86 45.06 6.38
C ASP A 116 -12.41 43.81 5.59
N SER A 117 -11.34 43.92 4.81
CA SER A 117 -10.72 42.81 4.05
C SER A 117 -9.69 42.04 4.89
N GLU A 118 -9.54 40.76 4.58
CA GLU A 118 -8.46 39.94 5.12
C GLU A 118 -7.14 40.27 4.41
N ILE A 119 -6.01 39.98 5.07
CA ILE A 119 -4.72 40.02 4.37
C ILE A 119 -4.67 38.82 3.43
N ILE A 120 -4.36 39.10 2.18
CA ILE A 120 -4.28 38.10 1.13
C ILE A 120 -2.84 37.94 0.69
N HIS A 121 -2.46 36.69 0.41
CA HIS A 121 -1.20 36.34 -0.21
C HIS A 121 -1.42 35.93 -1.67
N PRO A 122 -1.22 36.85 -2.65
CA PRO A 122 -1.46 36.58 -4.06
C PRO A 122 -0.86 35.27 -4.60
N PHE A 123 0.37 34.95 -4.19
CA PHE A 123 1.07 33.73 -4.59
C PHE A 123 0.36 32.48 -4.06
N ILE A 124 -0.04 32.49 -2.78
CA ILE A 124 -0.72 31.36 -2.12
C ILE A 124 -2.14 31.20 -2.68
N ILE A 125 -2.90 32.28 -2.84
CA ILE A 125 -4.24 32.22 -3.44
C ILE A 125 -4.19 31.68 -4.87
N SER A 126 -3.18 32.08 -5.66
CA SER A 126 -3.01 31.54 -7.01
C SER A 126 -2.77 30.02 -7.00
N ILE A 127 -2.04 29.50 -6.01
CA ILE A 127 -1.85 28.07 -5.80
C ILE A 127 -3.18 27.40 -5.39
N GLU A 128 -3.88 27.96 -4.41
CA GLU A 128 -5.15 27.41 -3.90
C GLU A 128 -6.23 27.34 -4.97
N VAL A 129 -6.35 28.38 -5.80
CA VAL A 129 -7.28 28.39 -6.95
C VAL A 129 -6.90 27.31 -7.95
N LEU A 130 -5.62 27.17 -8.30
CA LEU A 130 -5.17 26.12 -9.24
C LEU A 130 -5.37 24.72 -8.66
N LEU A 131 -5.11 24.49 -7.36
CA LEU A 131 -5.39 23.22 -6.69
C LEU A 131 -6.88 22.88 -6.76
N GLY A 132 -7.77 23.84 -6.44
CA GLY A 132 -9.21 23.65 -6.54
C GLY A 132 -9.68 23.38 -7.97
N LEU A 133 -9.05 23.98 -8.98
CA LEU A 133 -9.32 23.67 -10.38
C LEU A 133 -8.84 22.26 -10.77
N ILE A 134 -7.67 21.81 -10.29
CA ILE A 134 -7.16 20.44 -10.50
C ILE A 134 -8.13 19.41 -9.92
N GLU A 135 -8.64 19.64 -8.71
CA GLU A 135 -9.61 18.76 -8.06
C GLU A 135 -10.92 18.68 -8.84
N ARG A 136 -11.34 19.79 -9.46
CA ARG A 136 -12.56 19.87 -10.24
C ARG A 136 -12.44 19.24 -11.63
N ASP A 137 -11.45 19.68 -12.42
CA ASP A 137 -11.12 19.13 -13.73
C ASP A 137 -9.69 19.55 -14.15
N PRO A 138 -8.73 18.61 -14.18
CA PRO A 138 -7.35 18.89 -14.56
C PRO A 138 -7.19 19.52 -15.95
N ASN A 139 -8.13 19.31 -16.88
CA ASN A 139 -8.03 19.86 -18.24
C ASN A 139 -8.25 21.39 -18.27
N TYR A 140 -8.91 21.94 -17.25
CA TYR A 140 -9.19 23.36 -17.13
C TYR A 140 -8.40 24.03 -16.00
N ALA A 141 -7.44 23.31 -15.41
CA ALA A 141 -6.63 23.78 -14.30
C ALA A 141 -5.47 24.67 -14.76
N TRP A 142 -5.80 25.87 -15.19
CA TRP A 142 -4.83 26.90 -15.54
C TRP A 142 -5.39 28.29 -15.24
N ILE A 143 -4.55 29.31 -15.30
CA ILE A 143 -4.93 30.72 -15.20
C ILE A 143 -4.21 31.53 -16.26
N ASP A 144 -4.85 32.58 -16.76
CA ASP A 144 -4.23 33.56 -17.65
C ASP A 144 -4.43 35.00 -17.12
N ALA A 145 -4.07 36.00 -17.94
CA ALA A 145 -4.18 37.40 -17.55
C ALA A 145 -5.62 37.84 -17.27
N TYR A 146 -6.62 37.22 -17.90
CA TYR A 146 -8.02 37.52 -17.67
C TYR A 146 -8.43 37.03 -16.27
N ASP A 147 -8.14 35.77 -15.95
CA ASP A 147 -8.50 35.19 -14.65
C ASP A 147 -7.86 35.98 -13.51
N TYR A 148 -6.60 36.35 -13.69
CA TYR A 148 -5.87 37.15 -12.71
C TYR A 148 -6.59 38.47 -12.40
N LEU A 149 -7.03 39.21 -13.42
CA LEU A 149 -7.53 40.59 -13.27
C LEU A 149 -9.02 40.70 -13.01
N GLU A 150 -9.80 39.74 -13.49
CA GLU A 150 -11.26 39.76 -13.37
C GLU A 150 -11.75 38.89 -12.21
N ILE A 151 -10.93 37.93 -11.75
CA ILE A 151 -11.35 36.95 -10.75
C ILE A 151 -10.42 36.98 -9.53
N LEU A 152 -9.13 36.69 -9.69
CA LEU A 152 -8.22 36.54 -8.55
C LEU A 152 -8.03 37.87 -7.79
N THR A 153 -7.84 39.00 -8.49
CA THR A 153 -7.71 40.32 -7.84
C THR A 153 -9.01 40.85 -7.24
N GLU A 154 -10.14 40.15 -7.36
CA GLU A 154 -11.38 40.54 -6.69
C GLU A 154 -11.59 39.80 -5.36
N ILE A 155 -10.75 38.81 -5.04
CA ILE A 155 -10.77 38.09 -3.76
C ILE A 155 -10.33 39.06 -2.66
N LYS A 156 -11.15 39.19 -1.61
CA LYS A 156 -10.93 40.02 -0.42
C LYS A 156 -10.90 39.22 0.88
N LYS A 157 -11.39 37.98 0.86
CA LYS A 157 -11.42 37.05 1.99
C LYS A 157 -11.11 35.63 1.54
N HIS A 158 -10.47 34.84 2.40
CA HIS A 158 -10.10 33.45 2.08
C HIS A 158 -11.32 32.57 1.74
N ASN A 159 -12.49 32.83 2.33
CA ASN A 159 -13.70 32.08 2.01
C ASN A 159 -14.25 32.32 0.58
N GLU A 160 -13.75 33.32 -0.16
CA GLU A 160 -14.15 33.62 -1.54
C GLU A 160 -13.35 32.80 -2.58
N ILE A 161 -12.31 32.06 -2.16
CA ILE A 161 -11.45 31.27 -3.06
C ILE A 161 -12.26 30.22 -3.83
N GLN A 162 -13.20 29.53 -3.18
CA GLN A 162 -14.02 28.52 -3.85
C GLN A 162 -14.92 29.13 -4.93
N ASP A 163 -15.47 30.33 -4.69
CA ASP A 163 -16.24 31.07 -5.69
C ASP A 163 -15.35 31.52 -6.87
N ALA A 164 -14.09 31.89 -6.60
CA ALA A 164 -13.11 32.16 -7.65
C ALA A 164 -12.81 30.92 -8.51
N VAL A 165 -12.62 29.75 -7.89
CA VAL A 165 -12.46 28.46 -8.61
C VAL A 165 -13.64 28.20 -9.54
N ASP A 166 -14.87 28.37 -9.04
CA ASP A 166 -16.08 28.18 -9.83
C ASP A 166 -16.17 29.17 -11.00
N LYS A 167 -15.82 30.43 -10.78
CA LYS A 167 -15.80 31.47 -11.82
C LYS A 167 -14.78 31.17 -12.92
N VAL A 168 -13.55 30.78 -12.55
CA VAL A 168 -12.49 30.42 -13.53
C VAL A 168 -12.94 29.21 -14.34
N TYR A 169 -13.39 28.15 -13.68
CA TYR A 169 -13.87 26.93 -14.34
C TYR A 169 -15.00 27.22 -15.34
N ASN A 170 -16.02 27.98 -14.91
CA ASN A 170 -17.15 28.32 -15.77
C ASN A 170 -16.75 29.23 -16.94
N ALA A 171 -15.79 30.13 -16.75
CA ALA A 171 -15.25 30.98 -17.81
C ALA A 171 -14.51 30.15 -18.88
N HIS A 172 -13.76 29.13 -18.46
CA HIS A 172 -13.06 28.21 -19.36
C HIS A 172 -14.04 27.30 -20.10
N HIS A 173 -14.98 26.70 -19.37
CA HIS A 173 -15.88 25.68 -19.90
C HIS A 173 -16.91 26.26 -20.88
N ASN A 174 -17.46 27.44 -20.56
CA ASN A 174 -18.53 28.05 -21.36
C ASN A 174 -18.03 29.10 -22.38
N PHE A 175 -16.72 29.33 -22.47
CA PHE A 175 -16.12 30.34 -23.36
C PHE A 175 -16.68 31.77 -23.15
N ASN A 176 -17.12 32.11 -21.93
CA ASN A 176 -17.82 33.36 -21.62
C ASN A 176 -16.86 34.55 -21.36
N ARG A 177 -15.75 34.64 -22.10
CA ARG A 177 -14.72 35.67 -21.91
C ARG A 177 -14.77 36.75 -22.99
N THR A 178 -14.63 38.01 -22.59
CA THR A 178 -14.42 39.13 -23.51
C THR A 178 -12.94 39.46 -23.66
N TYR A 179 -12.35 39.13 -24.81
CA TYR A 179 -10.91 39.20 -25.10
C TYR A 179 -10.35 40.60 -25.44
N ASN A 180 -10.93 41.68 -24.89
CA ASN A 180 -10.38 43.03 -25.05
C ASN A 180 -9.32 43.34 -23.99
N TYR A 181 -8.31 42.47 -23.85
CA TYR A 181 -7.21 42.66 -22.90
C TYR A 181 -5.91 42.95 -23.64
N GLU A 182 -5.44 44.19 -23.55
CA GLU A 182 -4.06 44.55 -23.93
C GLU A 182 -3.08 43.97 -22.90
N LYS A 183 -1.82 43.76 -23.32
CA LYS A 183 -0.74 43.28 -22.44
C LYS A 183 -0.73 44.06 -21.12
N ASN A 184 -1.15 43.41 -20.04
CA ASN A 184 -1.07 43.98 -18.71
C ASN A 184 0.33 43.70 -18.13
N HIS A 185 1.13 44.75 -17.99
CA HIS A 185 2.49 44.68 -17.47
C HIS A 185 2.57 44.10 -16.05
N ASP A 186 1.54 44.25 -15.22
CA ASP A 186 1.59 43.77 -13.82
C ASP A 186 1.42 42.24 -13.75
N PHE A 187 0.55 41.65 -14.58
CA PHE A 187 0.44 40.19 -14.67
C PHE A 187 1.69 39.56 -15.29
N ASP A 188 2.32 40.20 -16.28
CA ASP A 188 3.59 39.75 -16.87
C ASP A 188 4.70 39.61 -15.81
N MET A 189 4.72 40.48 -14.79
CA MET A 189 5.66 40.36 -13.68
C MET A 189 5.35 39.17 -12.76
N TRP A 190 4.08 38.94 -12.46
CA TRP A 190 3.65 37.76 -11.69
C TRP A 190 3.92 36.47 -12.45
N GLN A 191 3.64 36.42 -13.75
CA GLN A 191 3.96 35.30 -14.64
C GLN A 191 5.45 34.94 -14.57
N LYS A 192 6.34 35.93 -14.73
CA LYS A 192 7.79 35.66 -14.67
C LYS A 192 8.21 35.17 -13.29
N ALA A 193 7.66 35.75 -12.22
CA ALA A 193 7.94 35.30 -10.88
C ALA A 193 7.44 33.87 -10.63
N PHE A 194 6.23 33.52 -11.08
CA PHE A 194 5.66 32.18 -11.03
C PHE A 194 6.57 31.17 -11.71
N VAL A 195 7.00 31.44 -12.95
CA VAL A 195 7.90 30.56 -13.69
C VAL A 195 9.25 30.39 -12.97
N ILE A 196 9.84 31.49 -12.47
CA ILE A 196 11.14 31.44 -11.78
C ILE A 196 11.07 30.71 -10.45
N THR A 197 9.94 30.81 -9.73
CA THR A 197 9.75 30.00 -8.52
C THR A 197 9.79 28.51 -8.85
N GLY A 198 9.50 28.12 -10.09
CA GLY A 198 9.35 26.74 -10.58
C GLY A 198 8.23 25.95 -9.93
N VAL A 199 7.35 26.58 -9.14
CA VAL A 199 6.09 25.99 -8.66
C VAL A 199 5.05 25.96 -9.79
N PHE A 200 5.16 26.89 -10.73
CA PHE A 200 4.26 27.04 -11.87
C PHE A 200 4.98 26.72 -13.18
N LYS A 201 4.23 26.20 -14.15
CA LYS A 201 4.68 25.99 -15.52
C LYS A 201 3.77 26.68 -16.53
N GLU A 202 4.37 27.19 -17.60
CA GLU A 202 3.64 27.73 -18.74
C GLU A 202 3.11 26.58 -19.62
N ILE A 203 1.88 26.71 -20.12
CA ILE A 203 1.25 25.73 -21.00
C ILE A 203 0.65 26.40 -22.24
N SER A 204 0.50 25.63 -23.31
CA SER A 204 -0.26 26.02 -24.49
C SER A 204 -1.65 25.38 -24.44
N VAL A 205 -2.71 26.17 -24.64
CA VAL A 205 -4.10 25.73 -24.64
C VAL A 205 -4.68 25.92 -26.04
N GLU A 206 -5.27 24.87 -26.61
CA GLU A 206 -5.70 24.86 -28.02
C GLU A 206 -6.92 25.74 -28.31
N ASN A 207 -7.78 25.98 -27.31
CA ASN A 207 -8.94 26.87 -27.37
C ASN A 207 -9.36 27.25 -25.93
N PRO A 208 -9.57 28.54 -25.60
CA PRO A 208 -9.86 29.67 -26.48
C PRO A 208 -8.62 30.52 -26.83
N PRO A 209 -8.73 31.55 -27.69
CA PRO A 209 -7.60 32.37 -28.11
C PRO A 209 -7.17 33.30 -26.97
N SER A 210 -6.45 32.82 -25.97
CA SER A 210 -5.67 33.71 -25.12
C SER A 210 -4.51 34.24 -25.97
N LEU A 211 -4.50 35.54 -26.24
CA LEU A 211 -3.30 36.24 -26.71
C LEU A 211 -2.15 36.20 -25.67
N ASN A 212 -2.39 35.56 -24.53
CA ASN A 212 -1.59 35.57 -23.32
C ASN A 212 -1.19 34.14 -22.93
N SER A 213 -0.02 34.00 -22.33
CA SER A 213 0.48 32.77 -21.73
C SER A 213 -0.46 32.24 -20.64
N CYS A 214 -0.63 30.92 -20.59
CA CYS A 214 -1.42 30.22 -19.57
C CYS A 214 -0.50 29.51 -18.57
N PHE A 215 -0.88 29.49 -17.29
CA PHE A 215 -0.06 28.94 -16.21
C PHE A 215 -0.83 27.91 -15.40
N THR A 216 -0.16 26.84 -15.04
CA THR A 216 -0.66 25.81 -14.12
C THR A 216 0.42 25.43 -13.12
N LEU A 217 0.08 24.62 -12.12
CA LEU A 217 1.06 24.07 -11.19
C LEU A 217 1.95 23.05 -11.90
N ASP A 218 3.24 23.06 -11.58
CA ASP A 218 4.12 21.98 -12.00
C ASP A 218 3.72 20.69 -11.27
N ILE A 219 3.58 19.61 -12.04
CA ILE A 219 3.11 18.32 -11.53
C ILE A 219 4.11 17.72 -10.53
N GLU A 220 5.39 18.00 -10.71
CA GLU A 220 6.44 17.55 -9.78
C GLU A 220 6.43 18.33 -8.46
N GLU A 221 5.75 19.48 -8.43
CA GLU A 221 5.70 20.40 -7.29
C GLU A 221 4.34 20.47 -6.61
N ILE A 222 3.33 19.69 -7.04
CA ILE A 222 1.97 19.73 -6.47
C ILE A 222 1.99 19.52 -4.95
N GLU A 223 2.78 18.57 -4.46
CA GLU A 223 2.86 18.26 -3.03
C GLU A 223 3.60 19.34 -2.23
N PHE A 224 4.54 20.02 -2.87
CA PHE A 224 5.19 21.20 -2.32
C PHE A 224 4.21 22.39 -2.27
N ALA A 225 3.45 22.60 -3.34
CA ALA A 225 2.42 23.63 -3.47
C ALA A 225 1.32 23.46 -2.41
N LYS A 226 0.80 22.23 -2.22
CA LYS A 226 -0.12 21.91 -1.12
C LYS A 226 0.48 22.27 0.23
N TRP A 227 1.73 21.88 0.50
CA TRP A 227 2.38 22.24 1.75
C TRP A 227 2.45 23.75 1.98
N LEU A 228 2.73 24.55 0.93
CA LEU A 228 2.73 26.01 1.04
C LEU A 228 1.39 26.58 1.51
N THR A 229 0.26 25.98 1.14
CA THR A 229 -1.09 26.40 1.59
C THR A 229 -1.37 26.02 3.05
N THR A 230 -0.73 24.96 3.56
CA THR A 230 -0.87 24.51 4.96
C THR A 230 -0.02 25.30 5.95
N LEU A 231 0.86 26.17 5.46
CA LEU A 231 1.66 27.03 6.32
C LEU A 231 0.70 27.92 7.10
N ASN A 232 0.51 27.65 8.39
CA ASN A 232 -0.17 28.59 9.25
C ASN A 232 0.76 29.79 9.43
N LEU A 233 0.55 30.79 8.60
CA LEU A 233 1.35 32.02 8.56
C LEU A 233 0.99 32.93 9.75
N ASP A 234 0.72 32.38 10.95
CA ASP A 234 0.43 33.14 12.18
C ASP A 234 1.53 34.18 12.49
N CYS A 235 2.76 33.96 12.02
CA CYS A 235 3.85 34.93 12.14
C CYS A 235 3.71 36.15 11.22
N ILE A 236 2.84 36.06 10.21
CA ILE A 236 2.32 37.12 9.35
C ILE A 236 1.04 37.72 9.98
N ASP A 237 0.19 36.99 10.69
CA ASP A 237 -0.88 37.66 11.46
C ASP A 237 -0.33 38.52 12.61
N GLU A 238 0.85 38.18 13.14
CA GLU A 238 1.65 39.03 14.04
C GLU A 238 2.20 40.31 13.35
N TYR A 239 2.31 40.33 12.02
CA TYR A 239 2.67 41.51 11.21
C TYR A 239 1.67 42.66 11.42
N ILE A 240 0.43 42.33 11.78
CA ILE A 240 -0.70 43.26 11.83
C ILE A 240 -0.67 44.13 13.10
N LYS A 241 -0.06 43.66 14.19
CA LYS A 241 -0.21 44.33 15.51
C LYS A 241 0.69 45.54 15.73
N THR A 242 1.80 45.68 15.00
CA THR A 242 2.71 46.83 15.16
C THR A 242 3.12 47.45 13.82
N LYS A 243 2.25 48.32 13.30
CA LYS A 243 2.54 49.23 12.17
C LYS A 243 3.77 50.15 12.38
N ASN A 244 4.41 50.11 13.55
CA ASN A 244 5.52 50.97 13.97
C ASN A 244 6.89 50.28 14.08
N GLU A 245 7.01 48.96 13.82
CA GLU A 245 8.26 48.21 14.01
C GLU A 245 8.75 47.56 12.71
N ARG A 246 8.92 48.38 11.66
CA ARG A 246 9.44 47.95 10.34
C ARG A 246 10.78 47.21 10.45
N GLU A 247 11.62 47.62 11.39
CA GLU A 247 12.94 47.03 11.61
C GLU A 247 12.85 45.59 12.19
N GLU A 248 11.87 45.30 13.06
CA GLU A 248 11.66 43.95 13.61
C GLU A 248 11.13 42.99 12.56
N ILE A 249 10.26 43.47 11.66
CA ILE A 249 9.76 42.71 10.51
C ILE A 249 10.93 42.31 9.59
N LEU A 250 11.81 43.25 9.25
CA LEU A 250 12.98 42.98 8.41
C LEU A 250 13.97 42.02 9.10
N LYS A 251 14.15 42.13 10.42
CA LYS A 251 14.93 41.19 11.23
C LYS A 251 14.30 39.79 11.30
N LYS A 252 12.97 39.67 11.29
CA LYS A 252 12.26 38.38 11.35
C LYS A 252 12.26 37.68 9.98
N PHE A 253 11.98 38.38 8.89
CA PHE A 253 11.82 37.78 7.54
C PHE A 253 13.11 37.76 6.69
N GLY A 254 14.10 38.58 7.04
CA GLY A 254 15.41 38.60 6.39
C GLY A 254 16.46 37.75 7.13
N SER A 255 16.10 37.10 8.24
CA SER A 255 17.05 36.29 9.02
C SER A 255 17.00 34.81 8.65
N LYS A 256 18.16 34.14 8.72
CA LYS A 256 18.27 32.67 8.63
C LYS A 256 17.64 31.98 9.85
N LYS A 257 17.67 32.64 11.01
CA LYS A 257 17.19 32.14 12.31
C LYS A 257 15.68 32.21 12.48
N ASN A 258 15.02 33.11 11.75
CA ASN A 258 13.62 33.47 11.92
C ASN A 258 12.86 33.46 10.58
N GLY A 259 11.57 33.78 10.57
CA GLY A 259 10.80 33.95 9.32
C GLY A 259 10.28 32.64 8.73
N LEU A 260 10.22 32.52 7.40
CA LEU A 260 9.62 31.36 6.71
C LEU A 260 10.41 30.06 6.90
N LEU A 261 11.73 30.15 7.13
CA LEU A 261 12.60 28.98 7.33
C LEU A 261 12.25 28.21 8.61
N LYS A 262 11.69 28.87 9.63
CA LYS A 262 11.26 28.20 10.87
C LYS A 262 10.06 27.28 10.67
N HIS A 263 9.28 27.50 9.60
CA HIS A 263 8.11 26.69 9.26
C HIS A 263 8.48 25.46 8.44
N ILE A 264 9.71 25.38 7.93
CA ILE A 264 10.24 24.14 7.36
C ILE A 264 10.30 23.11 8.50
N PRO A 265 9.67 21.94 8.36
CA PRO A 265 9.74 20.88 9.36
C PRO A 265 11.18 20.60 9.83
N ARG A 266 11.38 20.13 11.07
CA ARG A 266 12.72 19.87 11.62
C ARG A 266 12.86 18.43 12.10
N ILE A 267 13.99 17.80 11.79
CA ILE A 267 14.28 16.41 12.17
C ILE A 267 14.61 16.32 13.66
N LYS A 268 13.94 15.42 14.39
CA LYS A 268 14.28 15.04 15.77
C LYS A 268 15.62 14.34 15.78
N ARG A 269 16.66 14.96 16.36
CA ARG A 269 17.92 14.26 16.64
C ARG A 269 17.83 13.54 17.99
N LYS A 270 18.13 12.24 18.00
CA LYS A 270 18.54 11.52 19.22
C LYS A 270 20.06 11.67 19.38
N GLU A 271 20.52 11.71 20.62
CA GLU A 271 21.90 11.99 21.08
C GLU A 271 23.02 11.70 20.05
N GLU A 272 23.92 12.67 19.87
CA GLU A 272 25.09 12.58 18.99
C GLU A 272 25.96 11.34 19.30
N ILE A 273 26.25 10.54 18.28
CA ILE A 273 27.31 9.53 18.34
C ILE A 273 28.47 10.06 17.50
N LYS A 274 29.57 10.43 18.16
CA LYS A 274 30.78 10.91 17.47
C LYS A 274 31.45 9.75 16.72
N LEU A 275 31.41 9.78 15.39
CA LEU A 275 32.26 8.94 14.54
C LEU A 275 33.59 9.66 14.29
N THR A 276 34.69 9.10 14.76
CA THR A 276 36.04 9.57 14.43
C THR A 276 36.60 8.78 13.26
N GLY A 277 37.12 9.46 12.24
CA GLY A 277 38.10 8.88 11.31
C GLY A 277 37.60 8.38 9.96
N ILE A 278 36.36 8.69 9.54
CA ILE A 278 35.91 8.41 8.18
C ILE A 278 35.64 9.74 7.46
N ALA A 279 36.59 10.18 6.63
CA ALA A 279 36.38 11.31 5.72
C ALA A 279 35.37 10.87 4.64
N THR A 280 34.08 11.07 4.89
CA THR A 280 33.00 10.66 4.00
C THR A 280 32.00 11.77 3.77
N ASP A 281 31.38 11.74 2.59
CA ASP A 281 30.38 12.70 2.15
C ASP A 281 29.05 12.46 2.88
N THR A 282 29.07 12.79 4.17
CA THR A 282 27.95 12.71 5.10
C THR A 282 26.76 13.52 4.60
N GLU A 283 27.04 14.63 3.91
CA GLU A 283 26.05 15.47 3.28
C GLU A 283 25.34 14.74 2.14
N LYS A 284 26.09 14.05 1.27
CA LYS A 284 25.51 13.25 0.19
C LYS A 284 24.72 12.05 0.73
N ILE A 285 25.19 11.39 1.79
CA ILE A 285 24.45 10.29 2.45
C ILE A 285 23.10 10.78 2.97
N LEU A 286 23.10 11.90 3.70
CA LEU A 286 21.88 12.53 4.18
C LEU A 286 20.97 12.94 3.02
N GLU A 287 21.52 13.50 1.94
CA GLU A 287 20.75 13.87 0.76
C GLU A 287 20.03 12.66 0.15
N LEU A 288 20.76 11.57 -0.12
CA LEU A 288 20.20 10.35 -0.69
C LEU A 288 19.16 9.70 0.24
N PHE A 289 19.36 9.76 1.55
CA PHE A 289 18.43 9.20 2.54
C PHE A 289 17.15 10.05 2.72
N LEU A 290 17.32 11.36 2.90
CA LEU A 290 16.24 12.29 3.27
C LEU A 290 15.44 12.80 2.06
N PHE A 291 16.10 13.11 0.95
CA PHE A 291 15.47 13.70 -0.23
C PHE A 291 15.21 12.67 -1.34
N GLU A 292 16.00 11.60 -1.41
CA GLU A 292 15.77 10.54 -2.40
C GLU A 292 15.08 9.29 -1.83
N GLY A 293 15.07 9.12 -0.50
CA GLY A 293 14.46 7.97 0.14
C GLY A 293 15.14 6.64 -0.23
N LYS A 294 16.41 6.67 -0.62
CA LYS A 294 17.17 5.47 -1.01
C LYS A 294 17.40 4.55 0.19
N SER A 295 17.42 3.25 -0.04
CA SER A 295 17.82 2.28 0.98
C SER A 295 19.31 2.43 1.30
N TYR A 296 19.73 2.04 2.50
CA TYR A 296 21.14 2.07 2.87
C TYR A 296 22.03 1.34 1.87
N ARG A 297 21.57 0.21 1.33
CA ARG A 297 22.27 -0.52 0.28
C ARG A 297 22.46 0.32 -0.99
N MET A 298 21.41 1.01 -1.45
CA MET A 298 21.49 1.86 -2.63
C MET A 298 22.43 3.05 -2.40
N ILE A 299 22.39 3.65 -1.20
CA ILE A 299 23.28 4.73 -0.81
C ILE A 299 24.74 4.24 -0.81
N ASP A 300 25.01 3.07 -0.22
CA ASP A 300 26.34 2.47 -0.21
C ASP A 300 26.81 2.16 -1.64
N ILE A 301 25.95 1.66 -2.53
CA ILE A 301 26.29 1.44 -3.95
C ILE A 301 26.65 2.76 -4.65
N ASP A 302 25.86 3.82 -4.41
CA ASP A 302 26.10 5.12 -5.04
C ASP A 302 27.41 5.79 -4.55
N ILE A 303 27.82 5.53 -3.32
CA ILE A 303 28.96 6.19 -2.67
C ILE A 303 30.24 5.35 -2.74
N LEU A 304 30.12 4.05 -2.54
CA LEU A 304 31.24 3.10 -2.44
C LEU A 304 31.39 2.23 -3.70
N GLY A 305 30.42 2.25 -4.62
CA GLY A 305 30.47 1.50 -5.87
C GLY A 305 30.63 -0.01 -5.64
N SER A 306 31.72 -0.59 -6.15
CA SER A 306 32.04 -2.01 -5.99
C SER A 306 32.38 -2.44 -4.57
N GLU A 307 32.67 -1.49 -3.67
CA GLU A 307 32.99 -1.74 -2.26
C GLU A 307 31.74 -1.72 -1.36
N ALA A 308 30.56 -1.50 -1.93
CA ALA A 308 29.31 -1.45 -1.20
C ALA A 308 28.92 -2.81 -0.61
N ASP A 309 28.63 -2.83 0.69
CA ASP A 309 28.08 -4.03 1.33
C ASP A 309 26.63 -4.30 0.90
N SER A 310 26.30 -5.58 0.83
CA SER A 310 24.98 -6.10 0.51
C SER A 310 23.85 -5.57 1.41
N LYS A 311 24.16 -5.10 2.64
CA LYS A 311 23.18 -4.63 3.63
C LYS A 311 23.21 -3.12 3.88
N GLY A 312 24.10 -2.36 3.25
CA GLY A 312 24.16 -0.91 3.44
C GLY A 312 24.73 -0.49 4.80
N PHE A 313 25.67 -1.24 5.36
CA PHE A 313 26.15 -1.00 6.73
C PHE A 313 26.75 0.41 6.92
N PHE A 314 27.43 0.92 5.89
CA PHE A 314 28.17 2.19 6.00
C PHE A 314 27.21 3.38 6.12
N SER A 315 26.26 3.53 5.21
CA SER A 315 25.26 4.61 5.29
C SER A 315 24.32 4.47 6.49
N ASN A 316 23.98 3.25 6.91
CA ASN A 316 23.22 3.02 8.15
C ASN A 316 23.98 3.55 9.38
N LEU A 317 25.28 3.25 9.48
CA LEU A 317 26.13 3.75 10.56
C LEU A 317 26.20 5.28 10.56
N VAL A 318 26.38 5.89 9.39
CA VAL A 318 26.43 7.36 9.24
C VAL A 318 25.09 8.01 9.62
N ILE A 319 23.96 7.52 9.10
CA ILE A 319 22.63 8.07 9.41
C ILE A 319 22.32 7.97 10.92
N LYS A 320 22.64 6.84 11.55
CA LYS A 320 22.50 6.68 13.00
C LYS A 320 23.39 7.61 13.80
N SER A 321 24.62 7.85 13.35
CA SER A 321 25.55 8.75 14.05
C SER A 321 25.07 10.20 14.10
N LEU A 322 24.28 10.59 13.10
CA LEU A 322 23.67 11.92 12.97
C LEU A 322 22.38 12.06 13.79
N GLY A 323 21.98 11.02 14.52
CA GLY A 323 20.78 11.03 15.36
C GLY A 323 19.48 10.94 14.58
N VAL A 324 19.53 10.57 13.30
CA VAL A 324 18.36 10.47 12.41
C VAL A 324 17.77 9.06 12.52
N SER A 325 16.50 8.94 12.93
CA SER A 325 15.85 7.63 13.06
C SER A 325 15.41 7.03 11.73
N ASP A 326 15.72 5.74 11.54
CA ASP A 326 15.56 4.96 10.30
C ASP A 326 14.13 4.97 9.72
N ASN A 327 13.09 4.89 10.56
CA ASN A 327 11.70 4.71 10.09
C ASN A 327 10.93 6.03 9.87
N GLU A 328 11.28 7.10 10.58
CA GLU A 328 10.48 8.34 10.59
C GLU A 328 10.97 9.40 9.59
N ASN A 329 12.26 9.39 9.24
CA ASN A 329 12.88 10.49 8.49
C ASN A 329 13.22 10.15 7.03
N LYS A 330 13.15 8.87 6.65
CA LYS A 330 13.55 8.44 5.31
C LYS A 330 12.62 9.04 4.25
N GLY A 331 13.19 9.74 3.27
CA GLY A 331 12.41 10.39 2.22
C GLY A 331 11.49 11.51 2.70
N VAL A 332 11.59 11.94 3.97
CA VAL A 332 10.69 12.95 4.55
C VAL A 332 10.76 14.30 3.82
N TRP A 333 11.91 14.57 3.18
CA TRP A 333 12.18 15.78 2.40
C TRP A 333 12.03 15.59 0.90
N LYS A 334 11.51 14.45 0.45
CA LYS A 334 11.38 14.14 -0.98
C LYS A 334 10.58 15.18 -1.76
N LYS A 335 9.50 15.71 -1.15
CA LYS A 335 8.70 16.79 -1.75
C LYS A 335 9.41 18.14 -1.84
N PHE A 336 10.56 18.31 -1.19
CA PHE A 336 11.37 19.53 -1.23
C PHE A 336 12.66 19.34 -2.06
N ARG A 337 12.75 18.29 -2.89
CA ARG A 337 13.97 17.96 -3.63
C ARG A 337 14.50 19.12 -4.48
N HIS A 338 13.62 19.91 -5.08
CA HIS A 338 13.99 21.06 -5.91
C HIS A 338 14.25 22.35 -5.10
N TYR A 339 13.98 22.32 -3.81
CA TYR A 339 14.23 23.39 -2.85
C TYR A 339 15.09 22.85 -1.69
N LYS A 340 16.08 22.02 -2.01
CA LYS A 340 16.88 21.33 -0.99
C LYS A 340 17.83 22.28 -0.26
N ASN A 341 18.29 23.37 -0.89
CA ASN A 341 19.29 24.24 -0.27
C ASN A 341 18.65 25.07 0.84
N ILE A 342 17.45 25.57 0.61
CA ILE A 342 16.68 26.27 1.64
C ILE A 342 16.32 25.36 2.82
N VAL A 343 16.01 24.07 2.57
CA VAL A 343 15.79 23.08 3.64
C VAL A 343 17.09 22.79 4.39
N LYS A 344 18.22 22.60 3.69
CA LYS A 344 19.54 22.40 4.32
C LYS A 344 19.89 23.59 5.22
N LEU A 345 19.68 24.81 4.74
CA LEU A 345 19.92 26.03 5.49
C LEU A 345 19.08 26.08 6.78
N ALA A 346 17.80 25.72 6.71
CA ALA A 346 16.91 25.67 7.88
C ALA A 346 17.30 24.62 8.93
N LEU A 347 18.03 23.56 8.53
CA LEU A 347 18.46 22.46 9.42
C LEU A 347 19.78 22.73 10.16
N GLN A 348 20.52 23.78 9.79
CA GLN A 348 21.84 24.11 10.36
C GLN A 348 21.77 24.98 11.63
N ASP A 349 20.60 25.52 11.99
CA ASP A 349 20.48 26.45 13.12
C ASP A 349 20.22 25.73 14.46
N GLU A 350 21.26 25.63 15.29
CA GLU A 350 21.32 24.80 16.50
C GLU A 350 20.51 25.33 17.71
N SER A 351 19.83 26.48 17.60
CA SER A 351 19.38 27.23 18.79
C SER A 351 17.92 27.05 19.23
N ASP A 352 17.06 26.35 18.49
CA ASP A 352 15.66 26.13 18.87
C ASP A 352 15.32 24.63 18.98
N PHE A 353 15.96 23.97 19.94
CA PHE A 353 15.62 22.63 20.43
C PHE A 353 14.59 22.69 21.56
N LYS A 354 13.38 23.18 21.28
CA LYS A 354 12.19 22.88 22.09
C LYS A 354 10.95 23.39 21.37
N TYR A 355 10.29 22.51 20.61
CA TYR A 355 8.83 22.29 20.60
C TYR A 355 8.58 21.16 19.59
N TYR A 356 8.16 20.01 20.11
CA TYR A 356 7.75 18.86 19.33
C TYR A 356 6.35 18.45 19.76
N SER A 357 5.44 18.53 18.79
CA SER A 357 4.04 18.05 18.69
C SER A 357 3.26 19.22 18.08
N ILE A 358 2.80 19.08 16.83
CA ILE A 358 1.62 19.77 16.25
C ILE A 358 1.40 19.44 14.76
N LEU A 359 2.35 18.89 14.00
CA LEU A 359 2.14 18.73 12.54
C LEU A 359 1.77 17.34 12.02
N PHE A 360 1.53 16.34 12.87
CA PHE A 360 0.78 15.15 12.48
C PHE A 360 -0.22 14.78 13.57
N ASN A 361 -1.31 15.56 13.64
CA ASN A 361 -2.56 14.94 14.04
C ASN A 361 -2.99 14.03 12.90
N HIS A 362 -3.36 12.81 13.29
CA HIS A 362 -4.09 11.82 12.52
C HIS A 362 -4.98 12.46 11.43
N ASP A 363 -4.72 12.09 10.17
CA ASP A 363 -5.70 11.96 9.05
C ASP A 363 -5.37 12.62 7.69
N GLU A 364 -4.31 13.43 7.53
CA GLU A 364 -3.97 14.02 6.20
C GLU A 364 -2.54 13.72 5.71
N PHE A 365 -2.23 12.44 5.53
CA PHE A 365 -1.01 11.98 4.85
C PHE A 365 -1.33 11.05 3.66
N GLU A 366 -2.47 11.27 3.00
CA GLU A 366 -2.81 10.56 1.77
C GLU A 366 -2.59 11.48 0.55
N SER A 367 -1.34 11.54 0.07
CA SER A 367 -1.05 11.50 -1.39
C SER A 367 0.44 11.56 -1.76
N VAL A 368 1.32 10.71 -1.19
CA VAL A 368 2.59 10.37 -1.87
C VAL A 368 2.85 8.87 -1.72
N LYS A 369 2.34 8.12 -2.73
CA LYS A 369 1.99 6.69 -2.71
C LYS A 369 0.91 6.39 -1.68
N HIS A 370 -0.32 6.12 -2.15
CA HIS A 370 -1.34 5.50 -1.31
C HIS A 370 -0.87 4.10 -0.97
N TYR A 371 -0.09 3.97 0.11
CA TYR A 371 0.31 2.67 0.56
C TYR A 371 -0.95 1.96 1.04
N LEU A 372 -1.37 0.92 0.34
CA LEU A 372 -2.60 0.21 0.65
C LEU A 372 -2.51 -0.31 2.09
N ARG A 373 -3.43 0.11 2.95
CA ARG A 373 -3.53 -0.36 4.33
C ARG A 373 -4.79 -1.18 4.48
N PRO A 374 -4.81 -2.20 5.36
CA PRO A 374 -6.05 -2.90 5.66
C PRO A 374 -7.12 -1.93 6.16
N GLN A 375 -8.34 -2.05 5.63
CA GLN A 375 -9.46 -1.20 6.03
C GLN A 375 -9.65 -1.18 7.57
N THR A 376 -9.86 0.00 8.16
CA THR A 376 -10.03 0.15 9.61
C THR A 376 -11.32 -0.46 10.12
N ASN A 377 -12.36 -0.53 9.29
CA ASN A 377 -13.66 -1.15 9.59
C ASN A 377 -13.75 -2.63 9.14
N ARG A 378 -12.62 -3.26 8.77
CA ARG A 378 -12.58 -4.67 8.37
C ARG A 378 -13.17 -5.59 9.44
N MET A 379 -13.87 -6.62 8.97
CA MET A 379 -14.38 -7.71 9.82
C MET A 379 -13.24 -8.43 10.53
N ILE A 380 -13.59 -9.04 11.65
CA ILE A 380 -12.69 -9.77 12.56
C ILE A 380 -13.09 -11.24 12.60
N GLY A 381 -12.11 -12.11 12.89
CA GLY A 381 -12.33 -13.56 12.94
C GLY A 381 -11.61 -14.35 11.85
N GLY A 382 -10.78 -13.70 11.03
CA GLY A 382 -9.93 -14.37 10.05
C GLY A 382 -9.01 -15.41 10.70
N SER A 383 -9.11 -16.64 10.22
CA SER A 383 -8.40 -17.80 10.78
C SER A 383 -7.72 -18.63 9.68
N ASN A 384 -6.83 -19.51 10.12
CA ASN A 384 -6.26 -20.56 9.27
C ASN A 384 -6.84 -21.89 9.75
N THR A 385 -7.61 -22.58 8.91
CA THR A 385 -8.26 -23.85 9.29
C THR A 385 -7.95 -24.94 8.26
N ILE A 386 -7.49 -26.10 8.72
CA ILE A 386 -7.34 -27.30 7.89
C ILE A 386 -8.47 -28.26 8.22
N TYR A 387 -9.35 -28.49 7.25
CA TYR A 387 -10.33 -29.57 7.25
C TYR A 387 -9.63 -30.85 6.81
N TYR A 388 -9.51 -31.80 7.73
CA TYR A 388 -8.86 -33.06 7.45
C TYR A 388 -9.77 -34.23 7.76
N GLY A 389 -9.50 -35.36 7.11
CA GLY A 389 -10.29 -36.56 7.31
C GLY A 389 -10.22 -37.48 6.11
N ILE A 390 -11.00 -38.54 6.21
CA ILE A 390 -11.00 -39.64 5.25
C ILE A 390 -11.52 -39.21 3.87
N PRO A 391 -11.17 -39.92 2.79
CA PRO A 391 -11.74 -39.70 1.47
C PRO A 391 -13.27 -39.80 1.50
N GLY A 392 -13.95 -38.89 0.79
CA GLY A 392 -15.42 -38.91 0.70
C GLY A 392 -16.18 -38.46 1.95
N CYS A 393 -15.54 -37.91 2.99
CA CYS A 393 -16.28 -37.41 4.17
C CYS A 393 -16.96 -36.03 4.00
N GLY A 394 -16.86 -35.41 2.81
CA GLY A 394 -17.52 -34.14 2.51
C GLY A 394 -16.71 -32.88 2.85
N LYS A 395 -15.36 -32.95 2.92
CA LYS A 395 -14.49 -31.79 3.24
C LYS A 395 -14.72 -30.59 2.30
N SER A 396 -14.53 -30.80 1.00
CA SER A 396 -14.69 -29.73 -0.01
C SER A 396 -16.15 -29.27 -0.13
N TYR A 397 -17.12 -30.15 0.18
CA TYR A 397 -18.54 -29.80 0.26
C TYR A 397 -18.80 -28.86 1.44
N ASN A 398 -18.29 -29.18 2.64
CA ASN A 398 -18.42 -28.33 3.82
C ASN A 398 -17.80 -26.95 3.61
N VAL A 399 -16.62 -26.88 2.99
CA VAL A 399 -16.00 -25.60 2.60
C VAL A 399 -16.90 -24.83 1.63
N SER A 400 -17.44 -25.51 0.61
CA SER A 400 -18.31 -24.85 -0.37
C SER A 400 -19.63 -24.36 0.24
N LYS A 401 -20.20 -25.12 1.21
CA LYS A 401 -21.38 -24.74 1.97
C LYS A 401 -21.10 -23.55 2.89
N LEU A 402 -19.94 -23.53 3.56
CA LEU A 402 -19.52 -22.41 4.41
C LEU A 402 -19.35 -21.11 3.61
N LEU A 403 -18.95 -21.22 2.34
CA LEU A 403 -18.81 -20.08 1.42
C LEU A 403 -20.10 -19.72 0.70
N SER A 404 -21.22 -20.41 0.97
CA SER A 404 -22.51 -20.06 0.38
C SER A 404 -22.94 -18.66 0.83
N GLY A 405 -23.27 -17.80 -0.15
CA GLY A 405 -23.61 -16.40 0.11
C GLY A 405 -22.43 -15.43 0.17
N VAL A 406 -21.18 -15.91 0.11
CA VAL A 406 -20.00 -15.05 -0.03
C VAL A 406 -19.85 -14.61 -1.49
N SER A 407 -19.52 -13.34 -1.72
CA SER A 407 -19.23 -12.80 -3.06
C SER A 407 -18.09 -13.56 -3.72
N SER A 408 -18.27 -13.99 -4.97
CA SER A 408 -17.24 -14.70 -5.74
C SER A 408 -15.93 -13.91 -5.89
N LYS A 409 -16.00 -12.57 -5.85
CA LYS A 409 -14.82 -11.68 -5.86
C LYS A 409 -13.95 -11.79 -4.60
N ASN A 410 -14.50 -12.32 -3.52
CA ASN A 410 -13.82 -12.50 -2.24
C ASN A 410 -13.38 -13.96 -2.02
N ILE A 411 -13.57 -14.84 -3.01
CA ILE A 411 -13.19 -16.25 -2.92
C ILE A 411 -12.07 -16.53 -3.92
N PHE A 412 -10.93 -16.96 -3.41
CA PHE A 412 -9.78 -17.37 -4.19
C PHE A 412 -9.54 -18.84 -3.90
N ARG A 413 -9.50 -19.70 -4.93
CA ARG A 413 -9.33 -21.15 -4.77
C ARG A 413 -8.13 -21.63 -5.55
N THR A 414 -7.35 -22.53 -4.95
CA THR A 414 -6.20 -23.19 -5.56
C THR A 414 -6.10 -24.63 -5.06
N THR A 415 -5.33 -25.46 -5.75
CA THR A 415 -5.09 -26.87 -5.38
C THR A 415 -3.60 -27.12 -5.40
N PHE A 416 -3.04 -27.63 -4.30
CA PHE A 416 -1.62 -27.99 -4.27
C PHE A 416 -1.40 -29.34 -4.97
N TYR A 417 -0.32 -29.42 -5.72
CA TYR A 417 0.17 -30.62 -6.39
C TYR A 417 1.69 -30.71 -6.24
N LEU A 418 2.27 -31.83 -6.65
CA LEU A 418 3.67 -32.19 -6.36
C LEU A 418 4.67 -31.09 -6.72
N ASP A 419 4.54 -30.51 -7.92
CA ASP A 419 5.42 -29.46 -8.44
C ASP A 419 4.91 -28.04 -8.19
N TYR A 420 3.82 -27.87 -7.42
CA TYR A 420 3.31 -26.54 -7.09
C TYR A 420 4.32 -25.80 -6.22
N SER A 421 4.69 -24.58 -6.63
CA SER A 421 5.82 -23.86 -6.05
C SER A 421 5.39 -22.53 -5.41
N ASN A 422 6.33 -21.90 -4.69
CA ASN A 422 6.12 -20.54 -4.18
C ASN A 422 5.82 -19.54 -5.31
N ALA A 423 6.43 -19.72 -6.49
CA ALA A 423 6.19 -18.89 -7.67
C ALA A 423 4.74 -18.99 -8.19
N ASP A 424 4.09 -20.15 -8.03
CA ASP A 424 2.69 -20.34 -8.41
C ASP A 424 1.73 -19.74 -7.36
N PHE A 425 2.11 -19.82 -6.08
CA PHE A 425 1.28 -19.40 -4.96
C PHE A 425 1.34 -17.90 -4.67
N VAL A 426 2.54 -17.33 -4.66
CA VAL A 426 2.83 -15.91 -4.42
C VAL A 426 2.86 -15.15 -5.75
N GLY A 427 3.55 -15.69 -6.75
CA GLY A 427 3.69 -15.10 -8.09
C GLY A 427 5.14 -15.03 -8.56
N GLN A 428 5.31 -14.69 -9.83
CA GLN A 428 6.61 -14.60 -10.49
C GLN A 428 6.59 -13.62 -11.66
N LEU A 429 7.78 -13.21 -12.11
CA LEU A 429 7.94 -12.48 -13.36
C LEU A 429 7.97 -13.47 -14.53
N VAL A 430 7.02 -13.33 -15.45
CA VAL A 430 6.95 -14.16 -16.66
C VAL A 430 7.44 -13.37 -17.88
N PRO A 431 8.23 -13.98 -18.77
CA PRO A 431 8.63 -13.33 -20.02
C PRO A 431 7.42 -13.24 -20.96
N LYS A 432 7.22 -12.06 -21.55
CA LYS A 432 6.25 -11.78 -22.59
C LYS A 432 6.91 -11.08 -23.75
N THR A 433 6.71 -11.63 -24.94
CA THR A 433 7.22 -11.03 -26.18
C THR A 433 6.19 -10.05 -26.69
N ASP A 434 6.59 -8.79 -26.89
CA ASP A 434 5.73 -7.80 -27.55
C ASP A 434 5.60 -8.09 -29.06
N PHE A 435 4.70 -7.34 -29.74
CA PHE A 435 4.46 -7.48 -31.18
C PHE A 435 5.70 -7.22 -32.05
N ASN A 436 6.75 -6.61 -31.49
CA ASN A 436 8.02 -6.29 -32.17
C ASN A 436 9.12 -7.32 -31.88
N GLY A 437 8.82 -8.40 -31.15
CA GLY A 437 9.80 -9.45 -30.82
C GLY A 437 10.67 -9.14 -29.60
N LYS A 438 10.40 -8.06 -28.85
CA LYS A 438 11.15 -7.70 -27.65
C LYS A 438 10.57 -8.43 -26.44
N VAL A 439 11.43 -9.15 -25.70
CA VAL A 439 11.05 -9.81 -24.45
C VAL A 439 10.99 -8.79 -23.33
N THR A 440 9.82 -8.67 -22.71
CA THR A 440 9.55 -7.91 -21.49
C THR A 440 9.21 -8.88 -20.36
N TYR A 441 9.38 -8.47 -19.10
CA TYR A 441 9.00 -9.29 -17.96
C TYR A 441 7.79 -8.66 -17.30
N GLU A 442 6.67 -9.39 -17.26
CA GLU A 442 5.44 -8.95 -16.62
C GLU A 442 5.19 -9.77 -15.34
N PRO A 443 4.69 -9.14 -14.26
CA PRO A 443 4.35 -9.87 -13.05
C PRO A 443 3.08 -10.69 -13.25
N ASN A 444 3.14 -11.96 -12.87
CA ASN A 444 2.00 -12.86 -12.75
C ASN A 444 1.79 -13.20 -11.27
N PHE A 445 0.72 -12.67 -10.67
CA PHE A 445 0.43 -12.83 -9.24
C PHE A 445 -0.30 -14.13 -8.95
N GLY A 446 0.16 -14.85 -7.91
CA GLY A 446 -0.48 -16.07 -7.44
C GLY A 446 -1.74 -15.82 -6.60
N PRO A 447 -2.49 -16.88 -6.27
CA PRO A 447 -3.76 -16.79 -5.54
C PRO A 447 -3.62 -16.17 -4.15
N PHE A 448 -2.51 -16.41 -3.42
CA PHE A 448 -2.28 -15.79 -2.11
C PHE A 448 -2.21 -14.27 -2.23
N THR A 449 -1.34 -13.78 -3.11
CA THR A 449 -1.10 -12.34 -3.31
C THR A 449 -2.35 -11.61 -3.80
N LYS A 450 -3.15 -12.25 -4.65
CA LYS A 450 -4.45 -11.71 -5.10
C LYS A 450 -5.47 -11.64 -3.97
N ALA A 451 -5.60 -12.71 -3.17
CA ALA A 451 -6.49 -12.74 -2.01
C ALA A 451 -6.09 -11.68 -0.97
N LEU A 452 -4.78 -11.54 -0.73
CA LEU A 452 -4.22 -10.56 0.18
C LEU A 452 -4.57 -9.14 -0.23
N LYS A 453 -4.31 -8.78 -1.50
CA LYS A 453 -4.69 -7.47 -2.04
C LYS A 453 -6.19 -7.19 -1.88
N ARG A 454 -7.03 -8.16 -2.23
CA ARG A 454 -8.48 -8.01 -2.07
C ARG A 454 -8.88 -7.76 -0.61
N ALA A 455 -8.24 -8.45 0.34
CA ALA A 455 -8.52 -8.28 1.76
C ALA A 455 -8.10 -6.90 2.30
N TYR A 456 -7.07 -6.28 1.71
CA TYR A 456 -6.71 -4.90 2.01
C TYR A 456 -7.71 -3.88 1.43
N GLU A 457 -8.32 -4.19 0.29
CA GLU A 457 -9.26 -3.30 -0.43
C GLU A 457 -10.71 -3.36 0.08
N THR A 458 -11.08 -4.36 0.88
CA THR A 458 -12.46 -4.57 1.35
C THR A 458 -12.54 -4.69 2.87
N SER A 459 -13.69 -4.34 3.44
CA SER A 459 -13.98 -4.62 4.86
C SER A 459 -14.59 -6.01 5.08
N GLU A 460 -15.11 -6.64 4.02
CA GLU A 460 -15.75 -7.96 4.06
C GLU A 460 -14.76 -9.11 4.25
N MET A 461 -15.25 -10.30 4.61
CA MET A 461 -14.42 -11.51 4.67
C MET A 461 -13.97 -11.90 3.25
N VAL A 462 -12.69 -12.20 3.15
CA VAL A 462 -12.02 -12.79 1.98
C VAL A 462 -11.52 -14.17 2.36
N TYR A 463 -11.65 -15.12 1.43
CA TYR A 463 -11.34 -16.52 1.66
C TYR A 463 -10.34 -17.01 0.62
N LEU A 464 -9.23 -17.56 1.10
CA LEU A 464 -8.28 -18.33 0.30
C LEU A 464 -8.50 -19.82 0.60
N VAL A 465 -9.02 -20.55 -0.37
CA VAL A 465 -9.25 -22.00 -0.29
C VAL A 465 -8.09 -22.74 -0.94
N ILE A 466 -7.43 -23.60 -0.19
CA ILE A 466 -6.33 -24.45 -0.63
C ILE A 466 -6.78 -25.90 -0.57
N GLU A 467 -7.13 -26.48 -1.70
CA GLU A 467 -7.45 -27.90 -1.77
C GLU A 467 -6.15 -28.73 -1.73
N GLU A 468 -6.19 -29.87 -1.04
CA GLU A 468 -5.12 -30.86 -1.02
C GLU A 468 -3.77 -30.31 -0.52
N ILE A 469 -3.76 -29.55 0.58
CA ILE A 469 -2.57 -28.81 1.06
C ILE A 469 -1.32 -29.67 1.28
N ASN A 470 -1.49 -30.98 1.54
CA ASN A 470 -0.39 -31.92 1.74
C ASN A 470 0.12 -32.58 0.45
N ARG A 471 -0.48 -32.33 -0.72
CA ARG A 471 0.02 -32.86 -2.00
C ARG A 471 1.22 -32.08 -2.56
N GLY A 472 1.50 -30.91 -2.01
CA GLY A 472 2.73 -30.16 -2.25
C GLY A 472 3.53 -29.97 -0.97
N ASN A 473 4.80 -29.57 -1.09
CA ASN A 473 5.60 -29.20 0.07
C ASN A 473 5.11 -27.85 0.63
N ALA A 474 4.11 -27.88 1.52
CA ALA A 474 3.45 -26.69 2.03
C ALA A 474 4.42 -25.69 2.65
N ALA A 475 5.45 -26.15 3.39
CA ALA A 475 6.45 -25.26 3.98
C ALA A 475 7.25 -24.50 2.91
N ALA A 476 7.68 -25.19 1.85
CA ALA A 476 8.40 -24.57 0.73
C ALA A 476 7.50 -23.64 -0.10
N ILE A 477 6.23 -24.00 -0.31
CA ILE A 477 5.26 -23.19 -1.06
C ILE A 477 4.98 -21.88 -0.31
N PHE A 478 4.80 -21.93 1.01
CA PHE A 478 4.61 -20.72 1.83
C PHE A 478 5.92 -19.95 2.07
N GLY A 479 7.10 -20.54 1.97
CA GLY A 479 8.37 -19.79 2.01
C GLY A 479 8.47 -18.82 3.21
N ASP A 480 8.68 -17.53 2.91
CA ASP A 480 8.77 -16.42 3.88
C ASP A 480 7.41 -15.97 4.44
N ILE A 481 6.32 -16.06 3.66
CA ILE A 481 4.94 -15.77 4.12
C ILE A 481 4.46 -16.75 5.20
N PHE A 482 5.18 -17.84 5.44
CA PHE A 482 4.97 -18.75 6.56
C PHE A 482 4.83 -18.04 7.91
N GLN A 483 5.59 -16.97 8.14
CA GLN A 483 5.54 -16.19 9.39
C GLN A 483 4.21 -15.46 9.59
N LEU A 484 3.52 -15.13 8.49
CA LEU A 484 2.23 -14.43 8.54
C LEU A 484 1.09 -15.30 9.09
N LEU A 485 1.27 -16.62 9.12
CA LEU A 485 0.25 -17.56 9.59
C LEU A 485 0.06 -17.53 11.11
N ASP A 486 0.99 -16.95 11.88
CA ASP A 486 0.80 -16.72 13.31
C ASP A 486 -0.28 -15.63 13.50
N ARG A 487 -1.50 -16.01 13.90
CA ARG A 487 -2.66 -15.09 14.07
C ARG A 487 -2.77 -14.56 15.50
N LEU A 488 -3.17 -13.30 15.63
CA LEU A 488 -3.47 -12.67 16.91
C LEU A 488 -4.84 -13.09 17.47
N ASP A 489 -4.91 -13.31 18.78
CA ASP A 489 -6.16 -13.49 19.51
C ASP A 489 -6.50 -12.25 20.35
N SER A 490 -7.72 -12.20 20.90
CA SER A 490 -8.20 -11.07 21.71
C SER A 490 -7.35 -10.80 22.96
N LYS A 491 -6.72 -11.83 23.55
CA LYS A 491 -5.89 -11.69 24.77
C LYS A 491 -4.49 -11.14 24.43
N LYS A 492 -3.92 -11.55 23.30
CA LYS A 492 -2.63 -11.05 22.80
C LYS A 492 -2.72 -9.58 22.42
N ILE A 493 -3.85 -9.15 21.85
CA ILE A 493 -4.06 -7.74 21.45
C ILE A 493 -4.14 -6.80 22.65
N SER A 494 -4.78 -7.22 23.76
CA SER A 494 -4.79 -6.40 24.98
C SER A 494 -3.40 -6.13 25.57
N ASN A 495 -2.39 -6.94 25.20
CA ASN A 495 -1.00 -6.76 25.60
C ASN A 495 -0.13 -6.08 24.53
N SER A 496 -0.69 -5.78 23.35
CA SER A 496 0.02 -5.13 22.25
C SER A 496 0.02 -3.62 22.41
N SER A 497 1.17 -2.98 22.19
CA SER A 497 1.30 -1.52 22.17
C SER A 497 0.77 -0.87 20.89
N ASN A 498 0.38 -1.66 19.88
CA ASN A 498 -0.10 -1.17 18.59
C ASN A 498 -1.64 -1.23 18.52
N LEU A 499 -2.30 -0.08 18.69
CA LEU A 499 -3.76 0.06 18.72
C LEU A 499 -4.49 -0.31 17.40
N ASN A 500 -3.77 -0.49 16.28
CA ASN A 500 -4.36 -0.75 14.96
C ASN A 500 -4.53 -2.24 14.61
N LEU A 501 -3.99 -3.14 15.44
CA LEU A 501 -4.09 -4.58 15.26
C LEU A 501 -5.42 -5.11 15.81
N LYS A 502 -6.04 -6.03 15.07
CA LYS A 502 -7.34 -6.64 15.38
C LYS A 502 -7.24 -8.16 15.54
N PRO A 503 -8.18 -8.80 16.26
CA PRO A 503 -8.19 -10.26 16.41
C PRO A 503 -8.29 -10.92 15.03
N GLY A 504 -7.35 -11.80 14.75
CA GLY A 504 -7.15 -12.40 13.44
C GLY A 504 -6.18 -11.64 12.54
N ASP A 505 -5.51 -10.55 12.90
CA ASP A 505 -4.36 -10.09 12.11
C ASP A 505 -3.16 -11.02 12.29
N SER A 506 -2.19 -11.02 11.36
CA SER A 506 -0.88 -11.64 11.59
C SER A 506 -0.15 -10.97 12.75
N GLU A 507 0.52 -11.76 13.59
CA GLU A 507 1.29 -11.28 14.75
C GLU A 507 2.57 -10.56 14.31
N TYR A 508 3.26 -11.07 13.30
CA TYR A 508 4.51 -10.52 12.79
C TYR A 508 4.36 -10.12 11.32
N PRO A 509 4.72 -8.89 10.94
CA PRO A 509 4.80 -8.51 9.53
C PRO A 509 6.07 -9.06 8.89
N ILE A 510 6.08 -9.16 7.55
CA ILE A 510 7.27 -9.55 6.78
C ILE A 510 7.62 -8.51 5.72
N THR A 511 8.81 -8.68 5.14
CA THR A 511 9.24 -7.95 3.93
C THR A 511 9.25 -8.88 2.72
N ASN A 512 8.57 -8.49 1.64
CA ASN A 512 8.64 -9.17 0.35
C ASN A 512 8.35 -8.18 -0.78
N ASN A 513 9.39 -7.76 -1.50
CA ASN A 513 9.29 -6.69 -2.51
C ASN A 513 8.24 -6.99 -3.60
N PHE A 514 8.10 -8.25 -4.02
CA PHE A 514 7.16 -8.62 -5.09
C PHE A 514 5.69 -8.42 -4.65
N ILE A 515 5.39 -8.77 -3.40
CA ILE A 515 4.08 -8.54 -2.78
C ILE A 515 3.89 -7.03 -2.50
N GLU A 516 4.88 -6.39 -1.90
CA GLU A 516 4.85 -4.96 -1.55
C GLU A 516 4.60 -4.06 -2.74
N ASP A 517 5.26 -4.31 -3.87
CA ASP A 517 5.08 -3.53 -5.11
C ASP A 517 3.66 -3.68 -5.66
N TYR A 518 3.05 -4.88 -5.56
CA TYR A 518 1.72 -5.14 -6.09
C TYR A 518 0.58 -4.60 -5.23
N LEU A 519 0.70 -4.75 -3.91
CA LEU A 519 -0.23 -4.14 -2.98
C LEU A 519 0.03 -2.63 -2.89
N ASN A 520 1.19 -2.16 -3.34
CA ASN A 520 1.70 -0.81 -3.12
C ASN A 520 1.64 -0.52 -1.61
N ILE A 521 2.44 -1.20 -0.78
CA ILE A 521 2.48 -0.96 0.68
C ILE A 521 3.89 -0.60 1.14
N GLU A 522 4.01 -0.07 2.35
CA GLU A 522 5.31 0.24 2.93
C GLU A 522 6.14 -1.05 3.11
N PRO A 523 7.43 -1.06 2.74
CA PRO A 523 8.28 -2.23 2.90
C PRO A 523 8.34 -2.73 4.34
N GLY A 524 8.20 -4.06 4.54
CA GLY A 524 8.22 -4.67 5.86
C GLY A 524 6.91 -4.61 6.63
N ASN A 525 5.81 -4.20 6.00
CA ASN A 525 4.47 -4.10 6.61
C ASN A 525 3.43 -5.04 6.00
N ILE A 526 3.86 -6.13 5.33
CA ILE A 526 2.93 -7.16 4.86
C ILE A 526 2.38 -7.89 6.08
N ILE A 527 1.05 -7.93 6.23
CA ILE A 527 0.33 -8.78 7.21
C ILE A 527 -0.83 -9.48 6.51
N ILE A 528 -1.27 -10.65 6.99
CA ILE A 528 -2.59 -11.18 6.64
C ILE A 528 -3.60 -10.46 7.55
N PRO A 529 -4.56 -9.69 7.02
CA PRO A 529 -5.50 -8.94 7.84
C PRO A 529 -6.59 -9.83 8.46
N SER A 530 -7.30 -9.30 9.46
CA SER A 530 -8.34 -9.99 10.24
C SER A 530 -9.57 -10.42 9.44
N ASN A 531 -9.72 -9.92 8.22
CA ASN A 531 -10.78 -10.29 7.30
C ASN A 531 -10.33 -11.30 6.23
N LEU A 532 -9.09 -11.78 6.23
CA LEU A 532 -8.64 -12.87 5.35
C LEU A 532 -8.64 -14.19 6.12
N THR A 533 -9.38 -15.18 5.61
CA THR A 533 -9.42 -16.55 6.14
C THR A 533 -8.77 -17.49 5.15
N ILE A 534 -7.90 -18.37 5.64
CA ILE A 534 -7.30 -19.44 4.83
C ILE A 534 -7.94 -20.76 5.24
N LEU A 535 -8.65 -21.37 4.30
CA LEU A 535 -9.29 -22.67 4.46
C LEU A 535 -8.54 -23.68 3.64
N ALA A 536 -8.14 -24.79 4.23
CA ALA A 536 -7.45 -25.84 3.52
C ALA A 536 -8.14 -27.19 3.70
N THR A 537 -8.05 -28.04 2.69
CA THR A 537 -8.47 -29.45 2.79
C THR A 537 -7.24 -30.35 2.76
N MET A 538 -7.26 -31.41 3.57
CA MET A 538 -6.17 -32.37 3.68
C MET A 538 -6.73 -33.80 3.70
N ASN A 539 -6.30 -34.63 2.76
CA ASN A 539 -6.55 -36.08 2.82
C ASN A 539 -5.46 -36.72 3.67
N THR A 540 -5.85 -37.47 4.70
CA THR A 540 -4.90 -38.12 5.60
C THR A 540 -4.34 -39.43 5.05
N SER A 541 -5.03 -40.05 4.09
CA SER A 541 -4.79 -41.43 3.63
C SER A 541 -3.93 -41.60 2.39
N ASP A 542 -3.64 -40.51 1.67
CA ASP A 542 -3.01 -40.60 0.35
C ASP A 542 -1.51 -40.94 0.48
N GLN A 543 -1.03 -41.91 -0.32
CA GLN A 543 0.34 -42.45 -0.19
C GLN A 543 1.45 -41.48 -0.63
N ASN A 544 1.14 -40.49 -1.47
CA ASN A 544 2.11 -39.58 -2.09
C ASN A 544 1.98 -38.14 -1.59
N VAL A 545 1.74 -37.97 -0.29
CA VAL A 545 1.58 -36.64 0.33
C VAL A 545 2.78 -36.30 1.20
N PHE A 546 3.12 -35.02 1.25
CA PHE A 546 4.13 -34.49 2.13
C PHE A 546 3.59 -34.41 3.56
N PRO A 547 4.35 -34.85 4.58
CA PRO A 547 3.99 -34.60 5.96
C PRO A 547 4.03 -33.10 6.24
N LEU A 548 2.99 -32.57 6.88
CA LEU A 548 3.02 -31.20 7.39
C LEU A 548 3.94 -31.13 8.62
N ASP A 549 4.92 -30.22 8.59
CA ASP A 549 5.82 -29.93 9.71
C ASP A 549 5.03 -29.51 10.97
N THR A 550 5.53 -29.83 12.16
CA THR A 550 4.92 -29.46 13.45
C THR A 550 4.83 -27.93 13.63
N ALA A 551 5.83 -27.19 13.20
CA ALA A 551 5.83 -25.73 13.17
C ALA A 551 4.76 -25.20 12.20
N PHE A 552 4.49 -25.89 11.09
CA PHE A 552 3.39 -25.54 10.20
C PHE A 552 2.05 -25.83 10.88
N LYS A 553 1.83 -27.06 11.35
CA LYS A 553 0.57 -27.49 11.99
C LYS A 553 0.09 -26.58 13.12
N ARG A 554 0.99 -26.11 14.00
CA ARG A 554 0.60 -25.27 15.16
C ARG A 554 -0.01 -23.91 14.80
N ARG A 555 0.08 -23.50 13.53
CA ARG A 555 -0.45 -22.22 13.00
C ARG A 555 -1.83 -22.35 12.37
N TRP A 556 -2.39 -23.56 12.44
CA TRP A 556 -3.69 -23.90 11.88
C TRP A 556 -4.59 -24.50 12.95
N ASN A 557 -5.87 -24.17 12.85
CA ASN A 557 -6.94 -24.89 13.52
C ASN A 557 -7.20 -26.18 12.74
N MET A 558 -6.99 -27.32 13.38
CA MET A 558 -7.19 -28.63 12.76
C MET A 558 -8.62 -29.10 13.04
N GLU A 559 -9.44 -29.22 12.00
CA GLU A 559 -10.83 -29.68 12.12
C GLU A 559 -11.03 -31.03 11.43
N LYS A 560 -11.31 -32.07 12.21
CA LYS A 560 -11.60 -33.41 11.67
C LYS A 560 -13.02 -33.41 11.12
N VAL A 561 -13.17 -33.61 9.81
CA VAL A 561 -14.47 -33.78 9.18
C VAL A 561 -14.89 -35.24 9.27
N ILE A 562 -15.95 -35.48 10.04
CA ILE A 562 -16.55 -36.80 10.19
C ILE A 562 -17.64 -36.96 9.12
N SER A 563 -17.66 -38.13 8.49
CA SER A 563 -18.65 -38.46 7.48
C SER A 563 -20.07 -38.51 8.07
N ASN A 564 -20.96 -37.67 7.56
CA ASN A 564 -22.38 -37.69 7.93
C ASN A 564 -23.18 -38.54 6.94
N TRP A 565 -23.73 -39.65 7.42
CA TRP A 565 -24.56 -40.56 6.62
C TRP A 565 -26.06 -40.22 6.66
N LYS A 566 -26.49 -39.31 7.55
CA LYS A 566 -27.91 -38.93 7.67
C LYS A 566 -28.36 -37.97 6.56
N ASP A 567 -27.47 -37.07 6.14
CA ASP A 567 -27.75 -36.03 5.12
C ASP A 567 -27.15 -36.39 3.74
N CYS A 568 -26.97 -37.69 3.46
CA CYS A 568 -26.37 -38.16 2.22
C CYS A 568 -27.41 -38.80 1.31
N ASP A 569 -27.70 -38.14 0.18
CA ASP A 569 -28.75 -38.55 -0.77
C ASP A 569 -28.49 -39.92 -1.40
N ILE A 570 -27.23 -40.33 -1.50
CA ILE A 570 -26.83 -41.63 -2.08
C ILE A 570 -26.70 -42.75 -1.05
N ALA A 571 -26.94 -42.48 0.24
CA ALA A 571 -26.73 -43.46 1.31
C ALA A 571 -27.59 -44.73 1.14
N ASP A 572 -28.83 -44.53 0.70
CA ASP A 572 -29.85 -45.59 0.57
C ASP A 572 -29.87 -46.23 -0.84
N LEU A 573 -29.11 -45.69 -1.79
CA LEU A 573 -28.93 -46.32 -3.10
C LEU A 573 -28.17 -47.64 -2.96
N CYS A 574 -28.51 -48.61 -3.80
CA CYS A 574 -27.90 -49.93 -3.81
C CYS A 574 -26.67 -49.96 -4.70
N VAL A 575 -25.69 -50.80 -4.32
CA VAL A 575 -24.64 -51.21 -5.25
C VAL A 575 -25.30 -52.06 -6.35
N PRO A 576 -25.01 -51.81 -7.64
CA PRO A 576 -25.63 -52.52 -8.74
C PRO A 576 -25.61 -54.03 -8.56
N PHE A 577 -26.75 -54.64 -8.86
CA PHE A 577 -27.03 -56.06 -8.70
C PHE A 577 -26.96 -56.59 -7.26
N THR A 578 -27.00 -55.74 -6.23
CA THR A 578 -27.06 -56.20 -4.83
C THR A 578 -28.24 -55.59 -4.08
N ASP A 579 -28.63 -56.22 -2.97
CA ASP A 579 -29.53 -55.61 -1.98
C ASP A 579 -28.79 -54.70 -0.98
N ILE A 580 -27.47 -54.50 -1.16
CA ILE A 580 -26.64 -53.77 -0.22
C ILE A 580 -26.67 -52.29 -0.56
N THR A 581 -27.20 -51.48 0.35
CA THR A 581 -27.12 -50.02 0.27
C THR A 581 -25.68 -49.55 0.41
N TRP A 582 -25.30 -48.46 -0.25
CA TRP A 582 -23.98 -47.85 -0.15
C TRP A 582 -23.54 -47.61 1.30
N LYS A 583 -24.44 -47.09 2.15
CA LYS A 583 -24.19 -46.90 3.58
C LYS A 583 -23.76 -48.18 4.29
N ASN A 584 -24.56 -49.23 4.16
CA ASN A 584 -24.25 -50.52 4.78
C ASN A 584 -22.94 -51.12 4.24
N PHE A 585 -22.69 -51.00 2.94
CA PHE A 585 -21.44 -51.47 2.33
C PHE A 585 -20.22 -50.79 2.97
N ALA A 586 -20.18 -49.45 2.92
CA ALA A 586 -19.02 -48.69 3.39
C ALA A 586 -18.81 -48.82 4.91
N GLN A 587 -19.88 -48.80 5.71
CA GLN A 587 -19.78 -48.95 7.17
C GLN A 587 -19.30 -50.35 7.56
N THR A 588 -19.80 -51.40 6.91
CA THR A 588 -19.38 -52.79 7.19
C THR A 588 -17.89 -52.99 6.88
N ILE A 589 -17.42 -52.49 5.73
CA ILE A 589 -16.01 -52.55 5.35
C ILE A 589 -15.15 -51.76 6.35
N ASN A 590 -15.54 -50.53 6.70
CA ASN A 590 -14.82 -49.70 7.67
C ASN A 590 -14.71 -50.37 9.05
N VAL A 591 -15.78 -51.01 9.55
CA VAL A 591 -15.74 -51.76 10.83
C VAL A 591 -14.81 -52.96 10.72
N ARG A 592 -14.92 -53.74 9.64
CA ARG A 592 -14.09 -54.93 9.45
C ARG A 592 -12.60 -54.61 9.38
N MET A 593 -12.24 -53.54 8.68
CA MET A 593 -10.86 -53.04 8.62
C MET A 593 -10.32 -52.66 10.00
N MET A 594 -11.14 -52.05 10.87
CA MET A 594 -10.71 -51.67 12.22
C MET A 594 -10.56 -52.89 13.14
N SER A 595 -11.48 -53.86 13.08
CA SER A 595 -11.38 -55.08 13.88
C SER A 595 -10.14 -55.92 13.52
N ALA A 596 -9.76 -55.96 12.23
CA ALA A 596 -8.55 -56.66 11.79
C ALA A 596 -7.24 -56.02 12.30
N ASN A 597 -7.26 -54.72 12.63
CA ASN A 597 -6.12 -54.06 13.27
C ASN A 597 -5.98 -54.41 14.74
N GLU A 598 -7.10 -54.53 15.46
CA GLU A 598 -7.12 -54.80 16.90
C GLU A 598 -6.60 -56.20 17.25
N THR A 599 -6.76 -57.17 16.35
CA THR A 599 -6.20 -58.53 16.51
C THR A 599 -4.69 -58.59 16.31
N GLY A 600 -4.06 -57.51 15.82
CA GLY A 600 -2.62 -57.39 15.62
C GLY A 600 -2.10 -58.10 14.36
N ASP A 601 -2.99 -58.60 13.51
CA ASP A 601 -2.64 -59.35 12.31
C ASP A 601 -2.13 -58.43 11.19
N ILE A 602 -2.65 -57.19 11.09
CA ILE A 602 -2.38 -56.23 10.00
C ILE A 602 -2.34 -54.79 10.54
N ILE A 603 -1.61 -53.88 9.88
CA ILE A 603 -1.59 -52.43 10.17
C ILE A 603 -2.31 -51.66 9.05
N ILE A 604 -3.60 -51.44 9.21
CA ILE A 604 -4.44 -50.53 8.40
C ILE A 604 -4.65 -49.25 9.21
N THR A 605 -4.39 -48.09 8.61
CA THR A 605 -4.57 -46.80 9.29
C THR A 605 -6.03 -46.32 9.20
N GLU A 606 -6.53 -45.63 10.23
CA GLU A 606 -7.94 -45.16 10.33
C GLU A 606 -8.33 -44.21 9.18
N ASP A 607 -7.34 -43.56 8.59
CA ASP A 607 -7.48 -42.64 7.47
C ASP A 607 -7.95 -43.31 6.17
N LYS A 608 -7.73 -44.62 5.99
CA LYS A 608 -8.13 -45.39 4.80
C LYS A 608 -9.61 -45.79 4.76
N LYS A 609 -10.43 -45.31 5.71
CA LYS A 609 -11.87 -45.55 5.70
C LYS A 609 -12.53 -44.81 4.54
N MET A 610 -13.69 -45.29 4.12
CA MET A 610 -14.53 -44.62 3.11
C MET A 610 -15.59 -43.75 3.77
N GLY A 611 -15.72 -42.50 3.32
CA GLY A 611 -16.81 -41.60 3.70
C GLY A 611 -18.04 -41.73 2.80
N ALA A 612 -19.11 -41.02 3.19
CA ALA A 612 -20.44 -41.10 2.59
C ALA A 612 -20.49 -40.68 1.12
N TYR A 613 -19.59 -39.79 0.70
CA TYR A 613 -19.47 -39.30 -0.67
C TYR A 613 -18.24 -39.87 -1.39
N PHE A 614 -17.74 -41.03 -0.95
CA PHE A 614 -16.65 -41.73 -1.66
C PHE A 614 -17.14 -42.32 -2.99
N ALA A 615 -18.34 -42.88 -2.99
CA ALA A 615 -19.05 -43.26 -4.21
C ALA A 615 -19.88 -42.08 -4.76
N THR A 616 -20.25 -42.17 -6.03
CA THR A 616 -21.10 -41.22 -6.74
C THR A 616 -22.37 -41.90 -7.25
N GLU A 617 -23.40 -41.12 -7.60
CA GLU A 617 -24.70 -41.62 -8.06
C GLU A 617 -24.59 -42.47 -9.35
N ASP A 618 -23.60 -42.21 -10.21
CA ASP A 618 -23.34 -43.00 -11.42
C ASP A 618 -22.69 -44.37 -11.15
N MET A 619 -22.34 -44.66 -9.90
CA MET A 619 -21.87 -45.99 -9.46
C MET A 619 -22.98 -46.80 -8.76
N LEU A 620 -24.12 -46.17 -8.48
CA LEU A 620 -25.18 -46.69 -7.63
C LEU A 620 -26.54 -46.69 -8.34
N VAL A 621 -27.49 -47.43 -7.80
CA VAL A 621 -28.82 -47.62 -8.40
C VAL A 621 -29.92 -47.56 -7.37
N GLU A 622 -31.08 -47.07 -7.78
CA GLU A 622 -32.29 -47.12 -6.96
C GLU A 622 -32.67 -48.56 -6.65
N LYS A 623 -33.33 -48.76 -5.51
CA LYS A 623 -33.71 -50.10 -5.06
C LYS A 623 -34.62 -50.81 -6.07
N SER A 624 -35.47 -50.09 -6.81
CA SER A 624 -36.32 -50.69 -7.86
C SER A 624 -35.51 -51.24 -9.03
N ASP A 625 -34.36 -50.63 -9.34
CA ASP A 625 -33.62 -50.85 -10.59
C ASP A 625 -32.34 -51.67 -10.38
N ARG A 626 -32.14 -52.15 -9.15
CA ARG A 626 -30.89 -52.79 -8.73
C ARG A 626 -30.50 -54.02 -9.55
N TYR A 627 -31.44 -54.77 -10.10
CA TYR A 627 -31.17 -55.93 -10.95
C TYR A 627 -31.39 -55.66 -12.46
N ASN A 628 -31.47 -54.40 -12.88
CA ASN A 628 -31.58 -54.08 -14.30
C ASN A 628 -30.23 -54.29 -15.00
N ILE A 629 -30.20 -55.09 -16.07
CA ILE A 629 -28.99 -55.40 -16.84
C ILE A 629 -28.34 -54.16 -17.47
N GLU A 630 -29.14 -53.12 -17.75
CA GLU A 630 -28.67 -51.85 -18.29
C GLU A 630 -27.73 -51.11 -17.31
N ASN A 631 -27.76 -51.45 -16.02
CA ASN A 631 -26.89 -50.84 -15.00
C ASN A 631 -25.49 -51.49 -14.91
N LYS A 632 -25.12 -52.35 -15.86
CA LYS A 632 -23.80 -53.00 -15.90
C LYS A 632 -22.65 -52.01 -15.94
N ASP A 633 -22.79 -50.90 -16.67
CA ASP A 633 -21.77 -49.84 -16.71
C ASP A 633 -21.57 -49.19 -15.33
N LYS A 634 -22.63 -49.08 -14.52
CA LYS A 634 -22.55 -48.56 -13.15
C LYS A 634 -21.81 -49.53 -12.22
N LEU A 635 -22.02 -50.85 -12.39
CA LEU A 635 -21.27 -51.88 -11.66
C LEU A 635 -19.78 -51.77 -11.97
N ILE A 636 -19.43 -51.67 -13.27
CA ILE A 636 -18.04 -51.54 -13.70
C ILE A 636 -17.40 -50.31 -13.05
N ARG A 637 -18.09 -49.16 -13.04
CA ARG A 637 -17.61 -47.95 -12.36
C ARG A 637 -17.43 -48.16 -10.85
N PHE A 638 -18.35 -48.84 -10.19
CA PHE A 638 -18.20 -49.17 -8.77
C PHE A 638 -16.96 -50.03 -8.52
N VAL A 639 -16.72 -51.05 -9.35
CA VAL A 639 -15.54 -51.92 -9.24
C VAL A 639 -14.25 -51.13 -9.49
N THR A 640 -14.17 -50.34 -10.56
CA THR A 640 -12.95 -49.61 -10.91
C THR A 640 -12.60 -48.45 -9.99
N ASN A 641 -13.53 -47.99 -9.14
CA ASN A 641 -13.29 -46.87 -8.23
C ASN A 641 -13.28 -47.30 -6.76
N VAL A 642 -14.27 -48.09 -6.33
CA VAL A 642 -14.43 -48.50 -4.93
C VAL A 642 -13.67 -49.78 -4.64
N VAL A 643 -13.87 -50.82 -5.45
CA VAL A 643 -13.21 -52.11 -5.21
C VAL A 643 -11.71 -52.02 -5.50
N ASP A 644 -11.33 -51.26 -6.53
CA ASP A 644 -9.92 -50.97 -6.84
C ASP A 644 -9.20 -50.30 -5.66
N TYR A 645 -9.80 -49.26 -5.08
CA TYR A 645 -9.26 -48.60 -3.89
C TYR A 645 -9.09 -49.59 -2.72
N LEU A 646 -10.10 -50.42 -2.45
CA LEU A 646 -10.03 -51.43 -1.39
C LEU A 646 -8.91 -52.46 -1.64
N PHE A 647 -8.70 -52.85 -2.90
CA PHE A 647 -7.68 -53.82 -3.28
C PHE A 647 -6.28 -53.19 -3.24
N ASN A 648 -6.06 -52.13 -4.01
CA ASN A 648 -4.74 -51.56 -4.30
C ASN A 648 -4.24 -50.54 -3.27
N ASP A 649 -5.13 -49.83 -2.57
CA ASP A 649 -4.73 -48.81 -1.59
C ASP A 649 -4.92 -49.27 -0.15
N VAL A 650 -6.05 -49.91 0.14
CA VAL A 650 -6.39 -50.34 1.50
C VAL A 650 -5.66 -51.62 1.86
N THR A 651 -5.87 -52.68 1.07
CA THR A 651 -5.39 -54.03 1.40
C THR A 651 -4.13 -54.44 0.64
N LYS A 652 -3.43 -53.51 -0.01
CA LYS A 652 -2.21 -53.71 -0.82
C LYS A 652 -1.21 -54.76 -0.33
N PHE A 653 -1.02 -54.85 1.00
CA PHE A 653 -0.05 -55.76 1.62
C PHE A 653 -0.68 -57.04 2.20
N SER A 654 -2.02 -57.09 2.30
CA SER A 654 -2.79 -58.17 2.92
C SER A 654 -4.20 -58.23 2.30
N HIS A 655 -4.28 -58.59 1.01
CA HIS A 655 -5.57 -58.66 0.30
C HIS A 655 -6.55 -59.65 0.97
N ASP A 656 -6.03 -60.68 1.63
CA ASP A 656 -6.76 -61.71 2.37
C ASP A 656 -7.54 -61.20 3.59
N THR A 657 -7.40 -59.92 3.93
CA THR A 657 -8.22 -59.22 4.93
C THR A 657 -9.67 -59.06 4.48
N LEU A 658 -9.87 -58.70 3.21
CA LEU A 658 -11.20 -58.42 2.63
C LEU A 658 -11.53 -59.36 1.48
N PHE A 659 -10.53 -59.76 0.68
CA PHE A 659 -10.69 -60.53 -0.54
C PHE A 659 -10.38 -62.01 -0.33
N LYS A 660 -11.02 -62.90 -1.11
CA LYS A 660 -10.63 -64.33 -1.11
C LYS A 660 -9.19 -64.51 -1.57
N GLU A 661 -8.56 -65.59 -1.11
CA GLU A 661 -7.19 -65.94 -1.49
C GLU A 661 -7.04 -66.09 -3.02
N LYS A 662 -5.91 -65.63 -3.56
CA LYS A 662 -5.50 -65.75 -4.98
C LYS A 662 -6.34 -64.96 -5.99
N LEU A 663 -7.13 -63.98 -5.57
CA LEU A 663 -7.76 -63.02 -6.48
C LEU A 663 -6.74 -62.01 -7.01
N THR A 664 -6.86 -61.67 -8.30
CA THR A 664 -6.21 -60.51 -8.92
C THR A 664 -7.27 -59.46 -9.21
N PHE A 665 -6.88 -58.18 -9.27
CA PHE A 665 -7.82 -57.13 -9.64
C PHE A 665 -8.39 -57.34 -11.06
N ASP A 666 -7.55 -57.76 -12.01
CA ASP A 666 -8.00 -58.11 -13.36
C ASP A 666 -9.08 -59.20 -13.35
N GLY A 667 -8.94 -60.23 -12.51
CA GLY A 667 -9.95 -61.27 -12.38
C GLY A 667 -11.27 -60.75 -11.75
N ILE A 668 -11.19 -59.80 -10.81
CA ILE A 668 -12.37 -59.12 -10.25
C ILE A 668 -13.08 -58.30 -11.35
N TYR A 669 -12.31 -57.58 -12.16
CA TYR A 669 -12.83 -56.77 -13.25
C TYR A 669 -13.45 -57.61 -14.38
N GLU A 670 -12.79 -58.69 -14.80
CA GLU A 670 -13.31 -59.67 -15.77
C GLU A 670 -14.62 -60.29 -15.26
N SER A 671 -14.67 -60.68 -13.99
CA SER A 671 -15.90 -61.23 -13.39
C SER A 671 -17.05 -60.22 -13.40
N ALA A 672 -16.79 -58.93 -13.26
CA ALA A 672 -17.80 -57.88 -13.37
C ALA A 672 -18.30 -57.69 -14.81
N ILE A 673 -17.41 -57.86 -15.81
CA ILE A 673 -17.75 -57.81 -17.24
C ILE A 673 -18.50 -59.06 -17.69
N GLU A 674 -18.15 -60.23 -17.20
CA GLU A 674 -18.78 -61.50 -17.59
C GLU A 674 -20.09 -61.76 -16.84
N TYR A 675 -20.43 -60.91 -15.86
CA TYR A 675 -21.66 -61.03 -15.10
C TYR A 675 -22.92 -61.02 -15.99
N GLU A 676 -23.67 -62.12 -15.99
CA GLU A 676 -24.95 -62.32 -16.69
C GLU A 676 -26.07 -62.60 -15.68
N LEU A 677 -27.28 -62.06 -15.92
CA LEU A 677 -28.45 -62.14 -15.02
C LEU A 677 -29.04 -63.55 -14.79
N SER A 678 -28.44 -64.60 -15.37
CA SER A 678 -28.99 -65.96 -15.33
C SER A 678 -28.77 -66.71 -14.01
N GLU A 679 -28.00 -66.16 -13.06
CA GLU A 679 -27.85 -66.70 -11.69
C GLU A 679 -27.96 -65.61 -10.62
N PRO A 680 -28.48 -65.91 -9.40
CA PRO A 680 -28.79 -64.91 -8.38
C PRO A 680 -27.56 -64.07 -8.00
N CYS A 681 -27.68 -62.73 -8.05
CA CYS A 681 -26.59 -61.79 -7.78
C CYS A 681 -26.17 -61.66 -6.30
N VAL A 682 -26.34 -62.73 -5.53
CA VAL A 682 -25.61 -62.90 -4.29
C VAL A 682 -24.15 -63.28 -4.60
N ASP A 683 -23.86 -63.85 -5.78
CA ASP A 683 -22.57 -64.48 -6.06
C ASP A 683 -21.39 -63.53 -6.36
N PHE A 684 -21.52 -62.43 -7.11
CA PHE A 684 -20.34 -61.60 -7.46
C PHE A 684 -19.59 -61.07 -6.21
N PHE A 685 -20.30 -60.44 -5.26
CA PHE A 685 -19.67 -59.98 -4.01
C PHE A 685 -19.28 -61.14 -3.09
N LEU A 686 -20.00 -62.26 -3.12
CA LEU A 686 -19.61 -63.50 -2.40
C LEU A 686 -18.38 -64.18 -3.00
N GLU A 687 -18.11 -63.99 -4.29
CA GLU A 687 -16.94 -64.51 -5.00
C GLU A 687 -15.72 -63.64 -4.76
N VAL A 688 -15.90 -62.32 -4.65
CA VAL A 688 -14.83 -61.34 -4.44
C VAL A 688 -14.41 -61.24 -2.96
N PHE A 689 -15.36 -61.14 -2.01
CA PHE A 689 -15.04 -60.89 -0.59
C PHE A 689 -14.99 -62.19 0.24
N LYS A 690 -14.02 -62.28 1.16
CA LYS A 690 -13.71 -63.48 1.97
C LYS A 690 -14.79 -63.81 3.00
N ASP A 691 -15.26 -62.80 3.72
CA ASP A 691 -16.36 -62.89 4.66
C ASP A 691 -17.56 -62.23 4.03
N ARG A 692 -18.67 -62.95 3.97
CA ARG A 692 -19.93 -62.44 3.41
C ARG A 692 -20.16 -61.04 3.98
N ILE A 693 -20.22 -60.01 3.13
CA ILE A 693 -20.85 -58.74 3.49
C ILE A 693 -22.33 -59.10 3.66
N LYS A 694 -22.69 -59.68 4.81
CA LYS A 694 -24.01 -60.28 5.00
C LYS A 694 -25.07 -59.17 4.99
N PRO A 695 -26.28 -59.45 4.50
CA PRO A 695 -27.44 -58.55 4.62
C PRO A 695 -27.88 -58.21 6.06
N ASP A 696 -27.21 -58.72 7.09
CA ASP A 696 -27.62 -58.64 8.50
C ASP A 696 -27.22 -57.28 9.12
N VAL A 697 -27.83 -56.19 8.67
CA VAL A 697 -27.94 -54.94 9.45
C VAL A 697 -29.37 -54.42 9.33
N ILE A 698 -30.31 -55.20 9.86
CA ILE A 698 -31.60 -54.70 10.33
C ILE A 698 -31.53 -54.86 11.86
N ASP A 699 -31.79 -53.75 12.56
CA ASP A 699 -31.86 -53.57 14.02
C ASP A 699 -30.54 -53.26 14.75
N GLU A 700 -30.06 -52.02 14.63
CA GLU A 700 -30.13 -51.01 15.72
C GLU A 700 -29.40 -49.72 15.30
N PRO A 701 -29.99 -48.52 15.45
CA PRO A 701 -29.28 -47.27 15.23
C PRO A 701 -28.33 -47.04 16.41
N VAL A 702 -27.02 -47.08 16.14
CA VAL A 702 -26.03 -46.55 17.10
C VAL A 702 -26.25 -45.04 17.20
N ASN A 703 -26.95 -44.63 18.26
CA ASN A 703 -27.03 -43.25 18.71
C ASN A 703 -25.65 -42.84 19.24
N THR A 704 -24.86 -42.16 18.42
CA THR A 704 -23.74 -41.34 18.89
C THR A 704 -24.22 -39.89 19.03
N GLU A 705 -24.95 -39.62 20.12
CA GLU A 705 -24.97 -38.28 20.71
C GLU A 705 -23.65 -38.14 21.49
N VAL A 706 -22.76 -37.28 20.99
CA VAL A 706 -21.61 -36.82 21.76
C VAL A 706 -22.13 -35.71 22.66
N GLU A 707 -22.22 -35.98 23.97
CA GLU A 707 -22.54 -35.02 25.01
C GLU A 707 -21.64 -33.78 24.89
N GLN A 708 -22.25 -32.60 24.83
CA GLN A 708 -21.55 -31.35 25.11
C GLN A 708 -21.25 -31.28 26.62
N PRO A 709 -20.06 -30.83 27.05
CA PRO A 709 -19.78 -30.68 28.47
C PRO A 709 -20.58 -29.50 29.04
N ASP A 710 -21.49 -29.80 29.96
CA ASP A 710 -22.18 -28.82 30.80
C ASP A 710 -21.18 -28.14 31.74
N ASN A 711 -21.05 -26.81 31.59
CA ASN A 711 -20.46 -25.94 32.60
C ASN A 711 -21.48 -25.74 33.72
N ASN A 712 -21.31 -26.44 34.85
CA ASN A 712 -21.87 -26.05 36.14
C ASN A 712 -21.10 -26.74 37.28
N GLU A 713 -20.03 -26.11 37.76
CA GLU A 713 -19.57 -26.33 39.14
C GLU A 713 -20.05 -25.18 40.01
N GLN A 714 -20.99 -25.53 40.88
CA GLN A 714 -21.44 -24.73 42.01
C GLN A 714 -20.31 -24.53 43.01
N SER A 715 -20.29 -23.31 43.53
CA SER A 715 -19.80 -22.95 44.84
C SER A 715 -20.17 -23.99 45.92
N ASP A 716 -19.16 -24.49 46.63
CA ASP A 716 -19.34 -24.97 48.00
C ASP A 716 -18.28 -24.36 48.91
N SER A 717 -18.77 -23.51 49.80
CA SER A 717 -18.15 -23.11 51.04
C SER A 717 -18.07 -24.31 51.99
N ASN A 718 -16.88 -24.63 52.50
CA ASN A 718 -16.67 -24.98 53.92
C ASN A 718 -15.17 -25.17 54.23
N ASN A 719 -14.74 -24.42 55.25
CA ASN A 719 -13.44 -24.37 55.97
C ASN A 719 -12.24 -23.67 55.31
#